data_AF-A0A8J7W7N4-F1
#
_entry.id   AF-A0A8J7W7N4-F1
#
_cell.length_a   1.000
_cell.length_b   1.000
_cell.length_c   1.000
_cell.angle_alpha   90.00
_cell.angle_beta   90.00
_cell.angle_gamma   90.00
#
_symmetry.space_group_name_H-M   'P 1'
#
loop_
_entity.id
_entity.type
_entity.pdbx_description
1 polymer ?
#
loop_
_entity_poly.entity_id
_entity_poly.type
_entity_poly.pdbx_seq_one_letter_code
_entity_poly.pdbx_strand_id
1 'polypeptide(L)'
;MEKGGDRIKEERAQLPEAIRRFIARYTRSGGYQSVLIPWVGDFGSYLPLFDEIGATRLVAITEHAGHPEREGVHLIEGGTDEVLSGCNERFDLIIAVPPIERPDPAMDARVQEKQIINPDNEERTAMLIRAGGLLSHNGVLFCITDPDFFAGGKNAGILKEHGLFPQAAFSLPRGVFPPVAGRRRLLVIIRQGEEGRMMAGELSPEDGRQEILMQNLLNGTEGKTAQHGRFISPFVFRSLGEILLEDEVQKLAEEQGTAAVPFSGLARSITIGACGLPQDAGRRLYLPYSPAIPPATRDEDIAIAPGETACILLRPDAVDPGYLILFFTTPLGHAIRELIARRAGDISRFRETLSLATIYLPAPQVQAEVLRIHGEIESLKQKLDSIGEDLLNHPHSSRSALERMKNLMEGDGLHEWTETLPFPLASIIWAYIAEDSPEKKQNHLFHLFEASAEFLSLILISGIAPLTETEEIDLLDENPEFRDIYRYATFRSWIILCRRTGRFVRKRLASPEERDEIMALFGNPPRGFIDLITDKRLFTLFDEVADLRNDWKGHGGIVSIAGYEERLATLEEYLKRYQRIVRDHFTDVTLVIPGSGEYRDGIFTYKADALMGSRSRFRTIHLQTRIPLDTGKVYLHAQGSSEPLELLPLFRLERHPKTGAPAWYFYNRIDGRSVRWISYHYEASPEFEEENDEVYQTMKRLLLISGE
;
A
#
# COMPACT_ATOMS: atom_id res chain seq x y z
N MET A 1 -14.71 -0.98 53.45
CA MET A 1 -13.85 -1.55 52.40
C MET A 1 -14.33 -0.99 51.08
N GLU A 2 -13.62 0.02 50.61
CA GLU A 2 -13.92 0.81 49.42
C GLU A 2 -13.87 -0.05 48.16
N LYS A 3 -14.88 0.11 47.30
CA LYS A 3 -14.82 -0.36 45.92
C LYS A 3 -13.96 0.63 45.14
N GLY A 4 -12.75 0.21 44.78
CA GLY A 4 -11.90 0.93 43.84
C GLY A 4 -12.60 1.00 42.49
N GLY A 5 -12.86 2.21 42.02
CA GLY A 5 -13.25 2.46 40.64
C GLY A 5 -12.04 2.24 39.74
N ASP A 6 -12.18 1.33 38.78
CA ASP A 6 -11.30 1.28 37.61
C ASP A 6 -11.57 2.56 36.81
N ARG A 7 -10.74 3.57 37.06
CA ARG A 7 -10.52 4.68 36.14
C ARG A 7 -9.82 4.09 34.91
N ILE A 8 -10.58 3.85 33.86
CA ILE A 8 -10.04 3.84 32.50
C ILE A 8 -9.28 5.15 32.35
N LYS A 9 -7.94 5.07 32.27
CA LYS A 9 -7.11 6.24 31.94
C LYS A 9 -7.44 6.60 30.49
N GLU A 10 -8.32 7.57 30.32
CA GLU A 10 -8.40 8.33 29.07
C GLU A 10 -7.02 8.96 28.83
N GLU A 11 -6.24 8.39 27.90
CA GLU A 11 -5.09 9.09 27.33
C GLU A 11 -5.63 10.35 26.64
N ARG A 12 -5.49 11.49 27.32
CA ARG A 12 -5.92 12.80 26.85
C ARG A 12 -5.30 13.11 25.49
N ALA A 13 -6.14 13.34 24.47
CA ALA A 13 -5.68 13.62 23.11
C ALA A 13 -4.77 14.85 23.08
N GLN A 14 -3.51 14.66 22.67
CA GLN A 14 -2.54 15.72 22.38
C GLN A 14 -2.67 16.17 20.94
N LEU A 15 -2.43 17.47 20.67
CA LEU A 15 -2.37 17.97 19.29
C LEU A 15 -1.09 17.48 18.59
N PRO A 16 -1.19 16.70 17.50
CA PRO A 16 -0.02 16.17 16.82
C PRO A 16 0.88 17.25 16.20
N GLU A 17 2.19 17.05 16.26
CA GLU A 17 3.20 18.03 15.85
C GLU A 17 3.07 18.48 14.38
N ALA A 18 2.72 17.58 13.46
CA ALA A 18 2.50 17.92 12.06
C ALA A 18 1.32 18.91 11.88
N ILE A 19 0.24 18.73 12.65
CA ILE A 19 -0.94 19.61 12.62
C ILE A 19 -0.61 20.94 13.29
N ARG A 20 0.07 20.91 14.44
CA ARG A 20 0.53 22.10 15.16
C ARG A 20 1.38 23.00 14.26
N ARG A 21 2.40 22.43 13.60
CA ARG A 21 3.26 23.13 12.63
C ARG A 21 2.47 23.70 11.46
N PHE A 22 1.47 22.96 10.95
CA PHE A 22 0.60 23.44 9.87
C PHE A 22 -0.15 24.71 10.28
N ILE A 23 -0.86 24.64 11.42
CA ILE A 23 -1.67 25.73 11.93
C ILE A 23 -0.79 26.94 12.21
N ALA A 24 0.35 26.77 12.89
CA ALA A 24 1.29 27.84 13.17
C ALA A 24 1.79 28.53 11.88
N ARG A 25 2.11 27.78 10.82
CA ARG A 25 2.52 28.36 9.54
C ARG A 25 1.38 29.12 8.86
N TYR A 26 0.17 28.55 8.86
CA TYR A 26 -1.01 29.19 8.28
C TYR A 26 -1.30 30.53 8.97
N THR A 27 -1.12 30.60 10.29
CA THR A 27 -1.52 31.76 11.08
C THR A 27 -0.52 32.92 11.08
N ARG A 28 0.74 32.70 10.68
CA ARG A 28 1.84 33.70 10.68
C ARG A 28 1.47 35.03 10.03
N SER A 29 0.66 35.02 8.97
CA SER A 29 0.31 36.24 8.21
C SER A 29 -1.05 36.84 8.56
N GLY A 30 -1.87 36.19 9.40
CA GLY A 30 -3.27 36.56 9.58
C GLY A 30 -3.59 37.38 10.83
N GLY A 31 -2.64 37.60 11.73
CA GLY A 31 -2.82 38.50 12.89
C GLY A 31 -3.89 38.05 13.88
N TYR A 32 -4.09 36.73 14.04
CA TYR A 32 -5.11 36.12 14.89
C TYR A 32 -4.90 36.47 16.38
N GLN A 33 -5.83 37.23 16.97
CA GLN A 33 -5.70 37.73 18.36
C GLN A 33 -6.44 36.87 19.38
N SER A 34 -7.56 36.29 18.97
CA SER A 34 -8.46 35.51 19.82
C SER A 34 -8.57 34.07 19.34
N VAL A 35 -8.32 33.12 20.25
CA VAL A 35 -8.34 31.68 19.97
C VAL A 35 -9.37 30.97 20.84
N LEU A 36 -10.18 30.10 20.25
CA LEU A 36 -11.09 29.19 20.97
C LEU A 36 -10.66 27.74 20.75
N ILE A 37 -10.61 26.97 21.84
CA ILE A 37 -10.44 25.50 21.83
C ILE A 37 -11.70 24.90 22.45
N PRO A 38 -12.66 24.40 21.64
CA PRO A 38 -13.92 23.88 22.17
C PRO A 38 -13.77 22.57 22.94
N TRP A 39 -12.71 21.80 22.68
CA TRP A 39 -12.43 20.53 23.38
C TRP A 39 -10.97 20.50 23.84
N VAL A 40 -10.77 20.50 25.15
CA VAL A 40 -9.43 20.45 25.74
C VAL A 40 -9.16 19.03 26.25
N GLY A 41 -8.35 18.28 25.51
CA GLY A 41 -7.78 17.01 25.97
C GLY A 41 -6.60 17.26 26.91
N ASP A 42 -5.40 17.40 26.34
CA ASP A 42 -4.21 17.86 27.07
C ASP A 42 -3.93 19.35 26.78
N PHE A 43 -4.31 20.22 27.72
CA PHE A 43 -4.11 21.66 27.61
C PHE A 43 -2.64 22.05 27.36
N GLY A 44 -1.68 21.29 27.90
CA GLY A 44 -0.24 21.55 27.74
C GLY A 44 0.22 21.50 26.28
N SER A 45 -0.43 20.68 25.44
CA SER A 45 -0.09 20.52 24.03
C SER A 45 -0.43 21.74 23.16
N TYR A 46 -1.33 22.61 23.62
CA TYR A 46 -1.76 23.81 22.88
C TYR A 46 -0.98 25.07 23.24
N LEU A 47 -0.26 25.09 24.37
CA LEU A 47 0.50 26.25 24.81
C LEU A 47 1.62 26.67 23.83
N PRO A 48 2.45 25.75 23.29
CA PRO A 48 3.46 26.12 22.29
C PRO A 48 2.84 26.70 21.02
N LEU A 49 1.65 26.22 20.63
CA LEU A 49 0.93 26.74 19.48
C LEU A 49 0.42 28.17 19.73
N PHE A 50 -0.12 28.43 20.93
CA PHE A 50 -0.56 29.76 21.32
C PHE A 50 0.59 30.79 21.28
N ASP A 51 1.78 30.38 21.74
CA ASP A 51 3.00 31.17 21.66
C ASP A 51 3.43 31.47 20.22
N GLU A 52 3.40 30.46 19.34
CA GLU A 52 3.77 30.62 17.93
C GLU A 52 2.78 31.47 17.12
N ILE A 53 1.48 31.44 17.47
CA ILE A 53 0.46 32.29 16.83
C ILE A 53 0.64 33.76 17.25
N GLY A 54 1.14 34.01 18.46
CA GLY A 54 1.22 35.36 19.02
C GLY A 54 -0.13 35.96 19.39
N ALA A 55 -1.12 35.10 19.72
CA ALA A 55 -2.44 35.53 20.13
C ALA A 55 -2.41 36.13 21.55
N THR A 56 -3.29 37.10 21.82
CA THR A 56 -3.38 37.78 23.12
C THR A 56 -4.41 37.14 24.05
N ARG A 57 -5.34 36.36 23.50
CA ARG A 57 -6.41 35.70 24.26
C ARG A 57 -6.66 34.28 23.77
N LEU A 58 -6.62 33.32 24.69
CA LEU A 58 -6.99 31.92 24.50
C LEU A 58 -8.15 31.57 25.41
N VAL A 59 -9.25 31.07 24.84
CA VAL A 59 -10.40 30.53 25.56
C VAL A 59 -10.47 29.04 25.29
N ALA A 60 -10.61 28.23 26.33
CA ALA A 60 -10.54 26.79 26.24
C ALA A 60 -11.63 26.15 27.14
N ILE A 61 -12.42 25.23 26.60
CA ILE A 61 -13.54 24.58 27.31
C ILE A 61 -13.10 23.20 27.82
N THR A 62 -13.32 22.93 29.09
CA THR A 62 -12.92 21.69 29.77
C THR A 62 -14.05 21.18 30.65
N GLU A 63 -14.24 19.86 30.70
CA GLU A 63 -15.17 19.21 31.63
C GLU A 63 -14.56 18.99 33.02
N HIS A 64 -13.27 19.31 33.17
CA HIS A 64 -12.55 19.18 34.43
C HIS A 64 -12.17 20.54 34.99
N ALA A 65 -12.37 20.69 36.31
CA ALA A 65 -11.88 21.83 37.07
C ALA A 65 -10.36 22.01 36.88
N GLY A 66 -9.97 23.19 36.43
CA GLY A 66 -8.58 23.58 36.24
C GLY A 66 -8.43 25.09 36.31
N HIS A 67 -7.29 25.57 36.77
CA HIS A 67 -6.95 26.99 36.80
C HIS A 67 -5.66 27.20 35.99
N PRO A 68 -5.69 27.92 34.87
CA PRO A 68 -4.47 28.24 34.15
C PRO A 68 -3.76 29.38 34.91
N GLU A 69 -2.55 29.13 35.42
CA GLU A 69 -1.67 30.18 35.95
C GLU A 69 -0.94 30.92 34.81
N ARG A 70 -1.67 31.36 33.77
CA ARG A 70 -1.08 32.02 32.59
C ARG A 70 -1.93 33.20 32.12
N GLU A 71 -1.29 34.36 31.97
CA GLU A 71 -1.92 35.58 31.45
C GLU A 71 -2.43 35.36 30.01
N GLY A 72 -3.63 35.87 29.72
CA GLY A 72 -4.29 35.72 28.42
C GLY A 72 -5.01 34.37 28.21
N VAL A 73 -4.93 33.43 29.15
CA VAL A 73 -5.57 32.11 29.07
C VAL A 73 -6.80 32.05 29.97
N HIS A 74 -7.94 31.63 29.42
CA HIS A 74 -9.20 31.45 30.13
C HIS A 74 -9.74 30.03 29.94
N LEU A 75 -9.84 29.27 31.04
CA LEU A 75 -10.51 27.97 31.06
C LEU A 75 -11.97 28.15 31.49
N ILE A 76 -12.90 27.62 30.70
CA ILE A 76 -14.33 27.56 31.02
C ILE A 76 -14.67 26.12 31.37
N GLU A 77 -15.17 25.92 32.59
CA GLU A 77 -15.65 24.61 33.04
C GLU A 77 -17.10 24.40 32.61
N GLY A 78 -17.38 23.30 31.90
CA GLY A 78 -18.74 22.95 31.47
C GLY A 78 -18.77 22.04 30.24
N GLY A 79 -19.96 21.52 29.93
CA GLY A 79 -20.19 20.74 28.71
C GLY A 79 -20.03 21.61 27.47
N THR A 80 -19.36 21.08 26.44
CA THR A 80 -19.02 21.86 25.25
C THR A 80 -20.25 22.44 24.54
N ASP A 81 -21.32 21.66 24.37
CA ASP A 81 -22.54 22.14 23.69
C ASP A 81 -23.25 23.26 24.46
N GLU A 82 -23.30 23.17 25.79
CA GLU A 82 -23.91 24.19 26.65
C GLU A 82 -23.14 25.51 26.57
N VAL A 83 -21.81 25.43 26.69
CA VAL A 83 -20.94 26.61 26.65
C VAL A 83 -20.97 27.27 25.27
N LEU A 84 -20.90 26.50 24.19
CA LEU A 84 -21.00 27.03 22.82
C LEU A 84 -22.37 27.67 22.56
N SER A 85 -23.46 27.06 23.04
CA SER A 85 -24.83 27.58 22.85
C SER A 85 -25.09 28.88 23.59
N GLY A 86 -24.43 29.10 24.73
CA GLY A 86 -24.50 30.36 25.50
C GLY A 86 -23.50 31.43 25.05
N CYS A 87 -22.57 31.10 24.14
CA CYS A 87 -21.49 32.00 23.75
C CYS A 87 -21.94 32.99 22.66
N ASN A 88 -21.75 34.29 22.92
CA ASN A 88 -21.97 35.36 21.93
C ASN A 88 -20.66 36.02 21.47
N GLU A 89 -19.52 35.54 21.97
CA GLU A 89 -18.21 36.07 21.62
C GLU A 89 -17.78 35.60 20.22
N ARG A 90 -16.86 36.36 19.60
CA ARG A 90 -16.31 36.06 18.29
C ARG A 90 -14.82 35.79 18.39
N PHE A 91 -14.35 34.80 17.64
CA PHE A 91 -12.96 34.35 17.66
C PHE A 91 -12.34 34.40 16.27
N ASP A 92 -11.08 34.78 16.20
CA ASP A 92 -10.31 34.82 14.95
C ASP A 92 -9.83 33.42 14.55
N LEU A 93 -9.53 32.58 15.53
CA LEU A 93 -9.07 31.21 15.32
C LEU A 93 -9.84 30.26 16.22
N ILE A 94 -10.34 29.17 15.64
CA ILE A 94 -10.96 28.09 16.40
C ILE A 94 -10.24 26.80 16.05
N ILE A 95 -9.79 26.05 17.07
CA ILE A 95 -9.11 24.76 16.90
C ILE A 95 -9.95 23.69 17.57
N ALA A 96 -10.66 22.92 16.74
CA ALA A 96 -11.63 21.93 17.14
C ALA A 96 -11.09 20.50 16.93
N VAL A 97 -10.53 19.92 17.99
CA VAL A 97 -10.12 18.52 18.03
C VAL A 97 -11.08 17.75 18.94
N PRO A 98 -12.19 17.21 18.42
CA PRO A 98 -13.16 16.50 19.25
C PRO A 98 -12.52 15.24 19.88
N PRO A 99 -13.06 14.74 21.01
CA PRO A 99 -12.57 13.53 21.66
C PRO A 99 -12.58 12.36 20.67
N ILE A 100 -11.46 11.66 20.52
CA ILE A 100 -11.37 10.47 19.67
C ILE A 100 -11.39 9.27 20.58
N GLU A 101 -12.54 8.60 20.67
CA GLU A 101 -12.66 7.34 21.39
C GLU A 101 -11.77 6.30 20.72
N ARG A 102 -10.88 5.68 21.51
CA ARG A 102 -10.19 4.48 21.07
C ARG A 102 -11.14 3.29 21.29
N PRO A 103 -11.34 2.41 20.28
CA PRO A 103 -12.10 1.19 20.50
C PRO A 103 -11.46 0.38 21.63
N ASP A 104 -12.28 -0.19 22.52
CA ASP A 104 -11.79 -1.12 23.54
C ASP A 104 -11.14 -2.34 22.86
N PRO A 105 -9.84 -2.61 23.06
CA PRO A 105 -9.15 -3.73 22.45
C PRO A 105 -9.71 -5.11 22.87
N ALA A 106 -10.53 -5.18 23.93
CA ALA A 106 -11.18 -6.41 24.38
C ALA A 106 -12.54 -6.69 23.68
N MET A 107 -13.03 -5.77 22.84
CA MET A 107 -14.36 -5.88 22.25
C MET A 107 -14.33 -6.63 20.91
N ASP A 108 -15.24 -7.60 20.75
CA ASP A 108 -15.34 -8.47 19.57
C ASP A 108 -15.54 -7.66 18.27
N ALA A 109 -14.80 -7.98 17.20
CA ALA A 109 -14.78 -7.22 15.94
C ALA A 109 -16.18 -7.10 15.28
N ARG A 110 -17.06 -8.07 15.52
CA ARG A 110 -18.46 -8.06 15.04
C ARG A 110 -19.37 -7.10 15.80
N VAL A 111 -18.99 -6.72 17.03
CA VAL A 111 -19.70 -5.71 17.84
C VAL A 111 -19.21 -4.31 17.45
N GLN A 112 -17.93 -4.17 17.09
CA GLN A 112 -17.37 -2.93 16.53
C GLN A 112 -18.08 -2.53 15.23
N GLU A 113 -18.27 -3.44 14.27
CA GLU A 113 -19.00 -3.12 13.01
C GLU A 113 -20.42 -2.58 13.22
N LYS A 114 -21.13 -3.08 14.24
CA LYS A 114 -22.51 -2.63 14.54
C LYS A 114 -22.59 -1.30 15.29
N GLN A 115 -21.52 -0.88 15.98
CA GLN A 115 -21.45 0.43 16.62
C GLN A 115 -20.91 1.55 15.71
N ILE A 116 -20.31 1.21 14.55
CA ILE A 116 -19.78 2.21 13.58
C ILE A 116 -20.89 3.08 12.95
N ILE A 117 -22.16 2.68 13.04
CA ILE A 117 -23.29 3.58 12.80
C ILE A 117 -23.49 4.41 14.08
N ASN A 118 -22.57 5.33 14.35
CA ASN A 118 -22.51 6.07 15.60
C ASN A 118 -23.49 7.27 15.57
N PRO A 119 -24.55 7.31 16.41
CA PRO A 119 -25.42 8.48 16.57
C PRO A 119 -24.65 9.76 16.96
N ASP A 120 -23.45 9.61 17.55
CA ASP A 120 -22.57 10.71 17.97
C ASP A 120 -22.04 11.57 16.81
N ASN A 121 -22.06 11.10 15.56
CA ASN A 121 -21.47 11.85 14.45
C ASN A 121 -22.31 13.09 14.08
N GLU A 122 -23.65 12.98 14.18
CA GLU A 122 -24.53 14.12 13.92
C GLU A 122 -24.40 15.19 15.01
N GLU A 123 -24.25 14.77 16.27
CA GLU A 123 -24.06 15.68 17.40
C GLU A 123 -22.70 16.40 17.32
N ARG A 124 -21.61 15.66 17.05
CA ARG A 124 -20.27 16.24 16.81
C ARG A 124 -20.28 17.23 15.65
N THR A 125 -20.95 16.89 14.55
CA THR A 125 -21.09 17.78 13.40
C THR A 125 -21.85 19.05 13.77
N ALA A 126 -22.94 18.93 14.54
CA ALA A 126 -23.69 20.08 15.04
C ALA A 126 -22.82 21.00 15.92
N MET A 127 -22.02 20.43 16.84
CA MET A 127 -21.10 21.21 17.67
C MET A 127 -20.03 21.93 16.84
N LEU A 128 -19.48 21.28 15.81
CA LEU A 128 -18.53 21.90 14.87
C LEU A 128 -19.16 23.09 14.13
N ILE A 129 -20.41 22.96 13.68
CA ILE A 129 -21.15 24.05 13.03
C ILE A 129 -21.39 25.20 14.01
N ARG A 130 -21.79 24.91 15.26
CA ARG A 130 -21.95 25.93 16.30
C ARG A 130 -20.64 26.68 16.56
N ALA A 131 -19.54 25.95 16.71
CA ALA A 131 -18.21 26.54 16.87
C ALA A 131 -17.86 27.44 15.68
N GLY A 132 -18.06 26.98 14.44
CA GLY A 132 -17.87 27.80 13.23
C GLY A 132 -18.75 29.06 13.22
N GLY A 133 -19.96 28.96 13.78
CA GLY A 133 -20.88 30.08 13.99
C GLY A 133 -20.33 31.18 14.90
N LEU A 134 -19.23 30.96 15.65
CA LEU A 134 -18.54 31.94 16.49
C LEU A 134 -17.34 32.59 15.80
N LEU A 135 -17.07 32.28 14.53
CA LEU A 135 -15.97 32.92 13.79
C LEU A 135 -16.20 34.43 13.62
N SER A 136 -15.11 35.20 13.70
CA SER A 136 -15.05 36.59 13.23
C SER A 136 -15.03 36.65 11.70
N HIS A 137 -15.20 37.83 11.10
CA HIS A 137 -15.37 37.99 9.64
C HIS A 137 -14.22 37.39 8.81
N ASN A 138 -12.98 37.45 9.32
CA ASN A 138 -11.79 36.85 8.69
C ASN A 138 -11.31 35.58 9.40
N GLY A 139 -12.11 35.10 10.36
CA GLY A 139 -11.75 34.01 11.22
C GLY A 139 -11.61 32.68 10.47
N VAL A 140 -10.86 31.77 11.06
CA VAL A 140 -10.65 30.42 10.53
C VAL A 140 -10.92 29.36 11.60
N LEU A 141 -11.61 28.31 11.21
CA LEU A 141 -11.83 27.12 12.01
C LEU A 141 -11.00 25.98 11.43
N PHE A 142 -10.13 25.39 12.25
CA PHE A 142 -9.50 24.11 11.99
C PHE A 142 -10.26 23.04 12.76
N CYS A 143 -10.73 22.00 12.08
CA CYS A 143 -11.36 20.87 12.75
C CYS A 143 -10.86 19.52 12.24
N ILE A 144 -10.83 18.54 13.14
CA ILE A 144 -10.54 17.15 12.80
C ILE A 144 -11.85 16.39 12.68
N THR A 145 -12.10 15.80 11.52
CA THR A 145 -13.35 15.11 11.21
C THR A 145 -13.11 13.69 10.74
N ASP A 146 -14.19 12.91 10.72
CA ASP A 146 -14.17 11.58 10.10
C ASP A 146 -13.95 11.67 8.58
N PRO A 147 -13.47 10.57 7.96
CA PRO A 147 -13.20 10.52 6.52
C PRO A 147 -14.42 10.84 5.64
N ASP A 148 -15.63 10.50 6.11
CA ASP A 148 -16.88 10.67 5.38
C ASP A 148 -17.56 12.03 5.57
N PHE A 149 -16.89 12.99 6.20
CA PHE A 149 -17.51 14.26 6.55
C PHE A 149 -18.17 14.97 5.35
N PHE A 150 -17.59 14.88 4.15
CA PHE A 150 -18.16 15.47 2.93
C PHE A 150 -18.92 14.47 2.04
N ALA A 151 -18.98 13.20 2.42
CA ALA A 151 -19.60 12.16 1.60
C ALA A 151 -21.08 12.48 1.31
N GLY A 152 -21.44 12.49 0.02
CA GLY A 152 -22.80 12.81 -0.43
C GLY A 152 -23.22 14.28 -0.28
N GLY A 153 -22.32 15.19 0.11
CA GLY A 153 -22.55 16.63 0.11
C GLY A 153 -23.51 17.17 1.19
N LYS A 154 -24.04 16.33 2.10
CA LYS A 154 -24.97 16.75 3.16
C LYS A 154 -24.35 17.84 4.05
N ASN A 155 -23.19 17.57 4.63
CA ASN A 155 -22.54 18.53 5.55
C ASN A 155 -22.02 19.77 4.83
N ALA A 156 -21.61 19.66 3.55
CA ALA A 156 -21.29 20.82 2.74
C ALA A 156 -22.51 21.76 2.57
N GLY A 157 -23.71 21.19 2.39
CA GLY A 157 -24.96 21.94 2.37
C GLY A 157 -25.25 22.64 3.70
N ILE A 158 -25.13 21.91 4.82
CA ILE A 158 -25.41 22.47 6.16
C ILE A 158 -24.43 23.61 6.50
N LEU A 159 -23.14 23.45 6.19
CA LEU A 159 -22.15 24.52 6.37
C LEU A 159 -22.54 25.77 5.57
N LYS A 160 -22.91 25.59 4.29
CA LYS A 160 -23.34 26.68 3.42
C LYS A 160 -24.57 27.43 3.96
N GLU A 161 -25.55 26.71 4.51
CA GLU A 161 -26.74 27.30 5.16
C GLU A 161 -26.38 28.20 6.35
N HIS A 162 -25.26 27.93 7.02
CA HIS A 162 -24.74 28.72 8.13
C HIS A 162 -23.68 29.76 7.72
N GLY A 163 -23.50 30.00 6.42
CA GLY A 163 -22.49 30.94 5.91
C GLY A 163 -21.05 30.48 6.10
N LEU A 164 -20.84 29.18 6.33
CA LEU A 164 -19.55 28.55 6.52
C LEU A 164 -19.13 27.81 5.24
N PHE A 165 -17.88 27.99 4.83
CA PHE A 165 -17.36 27.43 3.59
C PHE A 165 -16.03 26.72 3.86
N PRO A 166 -15.89 25.45 3.44
CA PRO A 166 -14.63 24.74 3.57
C PRO A 166 -13.62 25.30 2.57
N GLN A 167 -12.49 25.77 3.08
CA GLN A 167 -11.34 26.19 2.29
C GLN A 167 -10.49 24.99 1.88
N ALA A 168 -10.34 24.00 2.77
CA ALA A 168 -9.55 22.81 2.52
C ALA A 168 -10.03 21.58 3.32
N ALA A 169 -9.72 20.40 2.79
CA ALA A 169 -9.88 19.11 3.44
C ALA A 169 -8.62 18.25 3.18
N PHE A 170 -7.77 18.13 4.20
CA PHE A 170 -6.51 17.40 4.10
C PHE A 170 -6.58 16.06 4.80
N SER A 171 -6.28 14.99 4.07
CA SER A 171 -6.09 13.66 4.68
C SER A 171 -4.89 13.70 5.61
N LEU A 172 -5.07 13.26 6.85
CA LEU A 172 -4.00 13.26 7.84
C LEU A 172 -2.99 12.14 7.57
N PRO A 173 -1.72 12.29 8.00
CA PRO A 173 -0.75 11.21 7.93
C PRO A 173 -1.18 9.99 8.75
N ARG A 174 -0.64 8.82 8.40
CA ARG A 174 -0.84 7.58 9.16
C ARG A 174 -0.23 7.67 10.56
N GLY A 175 -0.77 6.91 11.49
CA GLY A 175 -0.30 6.87 12.89
C GLY A 175 -0.63 8.12 13.72
N VAL A 176 -1.14 9.20 13.11
CA VAL A 176 -1.47 10.45 13.82
C VAL A 176 -2.74 10.31 14.67
N PHE A 177 -3.76 9.65 14.13
CA PHE A 177 -4.98 9.27 14.84
C PHE A 177 -5.42 7.87 14.45
N PRO A 178 -6.14 7.14 15.31
CA PRO A 178 -6.77 5.87 14.94
C PRO A 178 -7.64 6.04 13.69
N PRO A 179 -7.51 5.17 12.68
CA PRO A 179 -8.34 5.19 11.48
C PRO A 179 -9.79 4.84 11.82
N VAL A 180 -10.74 5.34 11.02
CA VAL A 180 -12.17 4.99 11.13
C VAL A 180 -12.53 4.11 9.94
N ALA A 181 -12.85 2.83 10.19
CA ALA A 181 -13.05 1.83 9.14
C ALA A 181 -11.91 1.85 8.10
N GLY A 182 -10.66 1.89 8.57
CA GLY A 182 -9.45 1.89 7.73
C GLY A 182 -9.11 3.19 7.02
N ARG A 183 -9.97 4.20 7.13
CA ARG A 183 -9.82 5.47 6.41
C ARG A 183 -9.26 6.56 7.31
N ARG A 184 -8.41 7.40 6.70
CA ARG A 184 -7.70 8.47 7.40
C ARG A 184 -8.62 9.66 7.68
N ARG A 185 -8.58 10.17 8.91
CA ARG A 185 -9.30 11.38 9.32
C ARG A 185 -8.85 12.59 8.51
N LEU A 186 -9.69 13.61 8.49
CA LEU A 186 -9.46 14.85 7.75
C LEU A 186 -9.14 15.99 8.71
N LEU A 187 -8.17 16.82 8.35
CA LEU A 187 -8.06 18.21 8.82
C LEU A 187 -8.86 19.09 7.86
N VAL A 188 -9.94 19.68 8.34
CA VAL A 188 -10.80 20.57 7.55
C VAL A 188 -10.57 22.01 8.01
N ILE A 189 -10.44 22.91 7.03
CA ILE A 189 -10.29 24.35 7.25
C ILE A 189 -11.56 25.01 6.77
N ILE A 190 -12.23 25.78 7.64
CA ILE A 190 -13.52 26.41 7.36
C ILE A 190 -13.40 27.92 7.63
N ARG A 191 -14.02 28.73 6.76
CA ARG A 191 -14.08 30.19 6.88
C ARG A 191 -15.51 30.69 6.70
N GLN A 192 -15.77 31.93 7.12
CA GLN A 192 -16.94 32.68 6.66
C GLN A 192 -16.66 33.24 5.26
N GLY A 193 -17.67 33.25 4.37
CA GLY A 193 -17.47 33.81 3.02
C GLY A 193 -18.44 33.26 1.99
N GLU A 194 -18.01 33.16 0.73
CA GLU A 194 -18.75 32.54 -0.39
C GLU A 194 -17.78 31.78 -1.33
N GLU A 195 -17.02 30.82 -0.80
CA GLU A 195 -16.12 30.00 -1.62
C GLU A 195 -16.83 28.78 -2.22
N GLY A 196 -16.73 28.61 -3.55
CA GLY A 196 -17.40 27.50 -4.26
C GLY A 196 -16.58 26.20 -4.36
N ARG A 197 -15.29 26.23 -4.04
CA ARG A 197 -14.36 25.10 -4.14
C ARG A 197 -13.47 25.04 -2.90
N MET A 198 -13.07 23.84 -2.51
CA MET A 198 -12.11 23.59 -1.45
C MET A 198 -10.90 22.85 -2.00
N MET A 199 -9.74 22.99 -1.36
CA MET A 199 -8.56 22.21 -1.70
C MET A 199 -8.58 20.86 -0.98
N ALA A 200 -8.54 19.77 -1.74
CA ALA A 200 -8.27 18.44 -1.23
C ALA A 200 -6.76 18.14 -1.29
N GLY A 201 -6.19 17.47 -0.30
CA GLY A 201 -4.75 17.15 -0.29
C GLY A 201 -4.34 16.22 0.84
N GLU A 202 -3.05 16.02 1.01
CA GLU A 202 -2.49 15.20 2.09
C GLU A 202 -1.59 16.06 2.98
N LEU A 203 -1.89 16.11 4.27
CA LEU A 203 -0.99 16.70 5.23
C LEU A 203 0.19 15.73 5.43
N SER A 204 1.41 16.17 5.13
CA SER A 204 2.64 15.39 5.31
C SER A 204 3.37 15.82 6.59
N PRO A 205 4.06 14.92 7.31
CA PRO A 205 4.94 15.30 8.40
C PRO A 205 6.25 15.97 7.91
N GLU A 206 6.56 15.86 6.61
CA GLU A 206 7.75 16.46 5.98
C GLU A 206 7.54 17.96 5.71
N ASP A 207 8.47 18.78 6.21
CA ASP A 207 8.37 20.24 6.18
C ASP A 207 8.25 20.83 4.76
N GLY A 208 8.98 20.28 3.80
CA GLY A 208 9.00 20.78 2.41
C GLY A 208 7.68 20.51 1.67
N ARG A 209 7.11 19.31 1.83
CA ARG A 209 5.80 18.96 1.25
C ARG A 209 4.67 19.78 1.88
N GLN A 210 4.75 19.96 3.20
CA GLN A 210 3.80 20.78 3.94
C GLN A 210 3.84 22.24 3.48
N GLU A 211 5.02 22.79 3.20
CA GLU A 211 5.18 24.14 2.68
C GLU A 211 4.55 24.28 1.28
N ILE A 212 4.76 23.32 0.38
CA ILE A 212 4.14 23.35 -0.96
C ILE A 212 2.62 23.31 -0.86
N LEU A 213 2.07 22.41 -0.04
CA LEU A 213 0.62 22.33 0.18
C LEU A 213 0.07 23.66 0.71
N MET A 214 0.78 24.28 1.66
CA MET A 214 0.43 25.58 2.23
C MET A 214 0.45 26.68 1.17
N GLN A 215 1.52 26.78 0.38
CA GLN A 215 1.65 27.79 -0.67
C GLN A 215 0.57 27.62 -1.74
N ASN A 216 0.27 26.39 -2.14
CA ASN A 216 -0.82 26.11 -3.08
C ASN A 216 -2.17 26.55 -2.51
N LEU A 217 -2.44 26.27 -1.24
CA LEU A 217 -3.66 26.68 -0.55
C LEU A 217 -3.79 28.21 -0.51
N LEU A 218 -2.74 28.91 -0.09
CA LEU A 218 -2.75 30.37 0.06
C LEU A 218 -2.82 31.11 -1.28
N ASN A 219 -2.18 30.57 -2.33
CA ASN A 219 -2.15 31.17 -3.67
C ASN A 219 -3.33 30.78 -4.55
N GLY A 220 -4.14 29.78 -4.15
CA GLY A 220 -5.24 29.29 -4.96
C GLY A 220 -4.79 28.49 -6.19
N THR A 221 -3.62 27.84 -6.14
CA THR A 221 -3.03 27.11 -7.27
C THR A 221 -3.16 25.60 -7.12
N GLU A 222 -3.41 24.90 -8.23
CA GLU A 222 -3.39 23.43 -8.27
C GLU A 222 -1.96 22.91 -8.07
N GLY A 223 -1.81 21.91 -7.22
CA GLY A 223 -0.55 21.19 -7.03
C GLY A 223 -0.25 20.27 -8.21
N LYS A 224 1.03 19.88 -8.37
CA LYS A 224 1.43 18.90 -9.40
C LYS A 224 0.80 17.52 -9.23
N THR A 225 0.43 17.16 -8.01
CA THR A 225 -0.28 15.93 -7.69
C THR A 225 -1.43 16.25 -6.75
N ALA A 226 -2.46 15.42 -6.72
CA ALA A 226 -3.62 15.65 -5.87
C ALA A 226 -3.26 15.80 -4.38
N GLN A 227 -2.22 15.11 -3.93
CA GLN A 227 -1.78 15.22 -2.54
C GLN A 227 -1.13 16.58 -2.21
N HIS A 228 -0.58 17.30 -3.20
CA HIS A 228 -0.06 18.68 -3.04
C HIS A 228 -1.16 19.74 -3.16
N GLY A 229 -2.42 19.34 -3.29
CA GLY A 229 -3.57 20.23 -3.39
C GLY A 229 -4.27 20.11 -4.73
N ARG A 230 -5.55 19.71 -4.71
CA ARG A 230 -6.46 19.76 -5.85
C ARG A 230 -7.73 20.51 -5.50
N PHE A 231 -8.15 21.52 -6.27
CA PHE A 231 -9.43 22.18 -6.00
C PHE A 231 -10.61 21.36 -6.51
N ILE A 232 -11.54 21.09 -5.61
CA ILE A 232 -12.73 20.28 -5.86
C ILE A 232 -13.95 20.91 -5.19
N SER A 233 -15.15 20.60 -5.70
CA SER A 233 -16.37 21.04 -5.02
C SER A 233 -16.57 20.23 -3.73
N PRO A 234 -16.90 20.87 -2.59
CA PRO A 234 -17.20 20.16 -1.35
C PRO A 234 -18.43 19.25 -1.45
N PHE A 235 -19.29 19.44 -2.46
CA PHE A 235 -20.48 18.60 -2.69
C PHE A 235 -20.17 17.26 -3.37
N VAL A 236 -19.00 17.15 -4.03
CA VAL A 236 -18.60 15.93 -4.75
C VAL A 236 -17.41 15.23 -4.10
N PHE A 237 -16.66 15.93 -3.23
CA PHE A 237 -15.54 15.34 -2.53
C PHE A 237 -15.99 14.24 -1.58
N ARG A 238 -15.30 13.10 -1.65
CA ARG A 238 -15.51 11.95 -0.78
C ARG A 238 -14.25 11.61 -0.01
N SER A 239 -13.13 11.46 -0.72
CA SER A 239 -11.83 11.22 -0.10
C SER A 239 -10.69 11.57 -1.05
N LEU A 240 -9.49 11.78 -0.51
CA LEU A 240 -8.28 11.87 -1.32
C LEU A 240 -7.99 10.55 -2.05
N GLY A 241 -8.27 9.40 -1.42
CA GLY A 241 -8.04 8.08 -2.01
C GLY A 241 -8.88 7.85 -3.28
N GLU A 242 -10.08 8.42 -3.37
CA GLU A 242 -10.88 8.39 -4.60
C GLU A 242 -10.23 9.22 -5.71
N ILE A 243 -9.76 10.44 -5.40
CA ILE A 243 -9.07 11.31 -6.37
C ILE A 243 -7.82 10.62 -6.92
N LEU A 244 -7.04 9.96 -6.05
CA LEU A 244 -5.84 9.24 -6.48
C LEU A 244 -6.16 8.04 -7.37
N LEU A 245 -7.24 7.31 -7.06
CA LEU A 245 -7.69 6.20 -7.88
C LEU A 245 -8.22 6.67 -9.24
N GLU A 246 -8.88 7.84 -9.31
CA GLU A 246 -9.25 8.46 -10.58
C GLU A 246 -8.04 8.80 -11.45
N ASP A 247 -7.00 9.40 -10.83
CA ASP A 247 -5.75 9.73 -11.52
C ASP A 247 -5.03 8.45 -12.02
N GLU A 248 -5.07 7.35 -11.25
CA GLU A 248 -4.55 6.03 -11.64
C GLU A 248 -5.32 5.43 -12.83
N VAL A 249 -6.67 5.46 -12.78
CA VAL A 249 -7.52 5.00 -13.88
C VAL A 249 -7.21 5.77 -15.16
N GLN A 250 -7.07 7.10 -15.07
CA GLN A 250 -6.75 7.94 -16.21
C GLN A 250 -5.38 7.59 -16.80
N LYS A 251 -4.37 7.41 -15.95
CA LYS A 251 -3.03 7.01 -16.38
C LYS A 251 -3.01 5.65 -17.08
N LEU A 252 -3.64 4.64 -16.48
CA LEU A 252 -3.71 3.30 -17.05
C LEU A 252 -4.47 3.29 -18.39
N ALA A 253 -5.51 4.11 -18.53
CA ALA A 253 -6.24 4.27 -19.79
C ALA A 253 -5.38 4.91 -20.88
N GLU A 254 -4.58 5.93 -20.54
CA GLU A 254 -3.62 6.58 -21.46
C GLU A 254 -2.52 5.62 -21.92
N GLU A 255 -1.96 4.82 -21.01
CA GLU A 255 -0.95 3.80 -21.34
C GLU A 255 -1.47 2.73 -22.30
N GLN A 256 -2.75 2.36 -22.18
CA GLN A 256 -3.40 1.40 -23.08
C GLN A 256 -3.90 2.01 -24.39
N GLY A 257 -3.97 3.34 -24.50
CA GLY A 257 -4.47 4.04 -25.68
C GLY A 257 -5.95 3.75 -25.99
N THR A 258 -6.76 3.46 -24.97
CA THR A 258 -8.16 3.04 -25.12
C THR A 258 -9.13 4.23 -25.06
N ALA A 259 -10.27 4.12 -25.73
CA ALA A 259 -11.25 5.20 -25.79
C ALA A 259 -12.21 5.14 -24.60
N ALA A 260 -12.52 6.31 -24.02
CA ALA A 260 -13.52 6.44 -22.97
C ALA A 260 -14.94 6.20 -23.51
N VAL A 261 -15.70 5.34 -22.84
CA VAL A 261 -17.07 4.99 -23.18
C VAL A 261 -17.94 5.05 -21.92
N PRO A 262 -19.06 5.79 -21.92
CA PRO A 262 -19.97 5.77 -20.79
C PRO A 262 -20.64 4.40 -20.69
N PHE A 263 -20.70 3.83 -19.49
CA PHE A 263 -21.25 2.49 -19.28
C PHE A 263 -22.74 2.40 -19.65
N SER A 264 -23.48 3.50 -19.48
CA SER A 264 -24.87 3.65 -19.96
C SER A 264 -25.02 3.53 -21.49
N GLY A 265 -23.95 3.77 -22.26
CA GLY A 265 -23.90 3.53 -23.70
C GLY A 265 -23.81 2.05 -24.06
N LEU A 266 -23.33 1.21 -23.15
CA LEU A 266 -23.13 -0.23 -23.35
C LEU A 266 -24.29 -1.06 -22.80
N ALA A 267 -24.84 -0.63 -21.65
CA ALA A 267 -25.95 -1.32 -21.01
C ALA A 267 -27.30 -0.94 -21.65
N ARG A 268 -28.15 -1.94 -21.88
CA ARG A 268 -29.59 -1.79 -22.15
C ARG A 268 -30.36 -1.66 -20.83
N SER A 269 -29.99 -2.44 -19.82
CA SER A 269 -30.56 -2.38 -18.47
C SER A 269 -29.58 -2.93 -17.45
N ILE A 270 -29.66 -2.41 -16.22
CA ILE A 270 -28.88 -2.88 -15.06
C ILE A 270 -29.87 -3.17 -13.94
N THR A 271 -29.86 -4.37 -13.37
CA THR A 271 -30.65 -4.75 -12.20
C THR A 271 -29.75 -5.43 -11.16
N ILE A 272 -30.16 -5.41 -9.89
CA ILE A 272 -29.52 -6.24 -8.85
C ILE A 272 -30.20 -7.61 -8.87
N GLY A 273 -29.42 -8.68 -8.82
CA GLY A 273 -29.90 -10.05 -9.02
C GLY A 273 -30.01 -10.39 -10.50
N ALA A 274 -31.18 -10.85 -10.95
CA ALA A 274 -31.37 -11.36 -12.30
C ALA A 274 -31.90 -10.30 -13.30
N CYS A 275 -31.54 -10.46 -14.59
CA CYS A 275 -32.02 -9.61 -15.69
C CYS A 275 -32.27 -10.39 -17.00
N GLY A 276 -33.19 -9.89 -17.82
CA GLY A 276 -33.48 -10.37 -19.18
C GLY A 276 -34.26 -11.68 -19.30
N LEU A 277 -34.50 -12.14 -20.53
CA LEU A 277 -35.14 -13.42 -20.88
C LEU A 277 -34.11 -14.46 -21.32
N PRO A 278 -34.35 -15.79 -21.23
CA PRO A 278 -33.35 -16.82 -21.55
C PRO A 278 -32.64 -16.65 -22.91
N GLN A 279 -33.36 -16.12 -23.91
CA GLN A 279 -32.82 -15.76 -25.24
C GLN A 279 -31.75 -14.65 -25.23
N ASP A 280 -31.61 -13.91 -24.14
CA ASP A 280 -30.61 -12.86 -23.95
C ASP A 280 -29.28 -13.39 -23.40
N ALA A 281 -29.12 -14.70 -23.16
CA ALA A 281 -27.97 -15.27 -22.46
C ALA A 281 -26.61 -14.82 -23.02
N GLY A 282 -26.45 -14.74 -24.34
CA GLY A 282 -25.22 -14.28 -24.99
C GLY A 282 -24.93 -12.78 -24.89
N ARG A 283 -25.74 -12.01 -24.14
CA ARG A 283 -25.59 -10.56 -23.93
C ARG A 283 -25.65 -10.17 -22.45
N ARG A 284 -25.59 -11.14 -21.55
CA ARG A 284 -25.63 -10.90 -20.10
C ARG A 284 -24.23 -10.86 -19.53
N LEU A 285 -24.04 -9.93 -18.60
CA LEU A 285 -22.88 -9.84 -17.74
C LEU A 285 -23.37 -9.73 -16.31
N TYR A 286 -22.86 -10.59 -15.44
CA TYR A 286 -23.07 -10.51 -14.01
C TYR A 286 -21.81 -9.96 -13.37
N LEU A 287 -21.93 -8.81 -12.71
CA LEU A 287 -20.83 -8.06 -12.12
C LEU A 287 -21.03 -7.97 -10.60
N PRO A 288 -20.20 -8.67 -9.81
CA PRO A 288 -20.23 -8.57 -8.34
C PRO A 288 -19.89 -7.17 -7.85
N TYR A 289 -20.51 -6.75 -6.74
CA TYR A 289 -20.19 -5.50 -6.05
C TYR A 289 -18.73 -5.45 -5.58
N SER A 290 -18.23 -6.56 -5.03
CA SER A 290 -16.83 -6.69 -4.60
C SER A 290 -15.90 -6.77 -5.83
N PRO A 291 -14.93 -5.86 -5.98
CA PRO A 291 -13.95 -5.89 -7.08
C PRO A 291 -13.10 -7.17 -7.11
N ALA A 292 -12.92 -7.82 -5.96
CA ALA A 292 -12.09 -9.02 -5.83
C ALA A 292 -12.69 -10.27 -6.50
N ILE A 293 -14.00 -10.27 -6.78
CA ILE A 293 -14.69 -11.44 -7.33
C ILE A 293 -14.90 -11.24 -8.84
N PRO A 294 -14.43 -12.15 -9.70
CA PRO A 294 -14.52 -11.97 -11.14
C PRO A 294 -15.97 -11.96 -11.64
N PRO A 295 -16.27 -11.22 -12.70
CA PRO A 295 -17.56 -11.25 -13.36
C PRO A 295 -17.77 -12.54 -14.17
N ALA A 296 -19.03 -12.83 -14.53
CA ALA A 296 -19.39 -14.00 -15.32
C ALA A 296 -20.51 -13.71 -16.33
N THR A 297 -20.66 -14.58 -17.35
CA THR A 297 -21.79 -14.52 -18.29
C THR A 297 -23.03 -15.29 -17.81
N ARG A 298 -22.88 -16.17 -16.80
CA ARG A 298 -23.95 -16.99 -16.27
C ARG A 298 -24.04 -16.81 -14.76
N ASP A 299 -25.27 -16.88 -14.24
CA ASP A 299 -25.56 -16.75 -12.81
C ASP A 299 -24.92 -17.90 -12.00
N GLU A 300 -24.93 -19.12 -12.55
CA GLU A 300 -24.39 -20.34 -11.94
C GLU A 300 -22.87 -20.30 -11.72
N ASP A 301 -22.16 -19.46 -12.50
CA ASP A 301 -20.70 -19.35 -12.43
C ASP A 301 -20.26 -18.37 -11.31
N ILE A 302 -21.19 -17.71 -10.62
CA ILE A 302 -20.90 -16.76 -9.53
C ILE A 302 -21.18 -17.40 -8.17
N ALA A 303 -20.13 -17.54 -7.37
CA ALA A 303 -20.19 -18.08 -6.01
C ALA A 303 -20.63 -17.03 -4.96
N ILE A 304 -21.64 -16.20 -5.25
CA ILE A 304 -22.17 -15.17 -4.34
C ILE A 304 -23.70 -15.11 -4.45
N ALA A 305 -24.36 -14.63 -3.40
CA ALA A 305 -25.78 -14.35 -3.42
C ALA A 305 -26.17 -13.34 -4.54
N PRO A 306 -27.30 -13.57 -5.24
CA PRO A 306 -27.78 -12.65 -6.29
C PRO A 306 -27.99 -11.20 -5.81
N GLY A 307 -28.28 -11.02 -4.51
CA GLY A 307 -28.46 -9.69 -3.91
C GLY A 307 -27.21 -8.81 -3.89
N GLU A 308 -26.03 -9.38 -4.13
CA GLU A 308 -24.73 -8.66 -4.11
C GLU A 308 -24.12 -8.51 -5.52
N THR A 309 -24.90 -8.81 -6.55
CA THR A 309 -24.45 -8.85 -7.94
C THR A 309 -25.36 -8.03 -8.83
N ALA A 310 -24.79 -7.23 -9.73
CA ALA A 310 -25.53 -6.55 -10.78
C ALA A 310 -25.59 -7.44 -12.04
N CYS A 311 -26.79 -7.71 -12.54
CA CYS A 311 -26.98 -8.26 -13.88
C CYS A 311 -27.18 -7.12 -14.88
N ILE A 312 -26.33 -7.12 -15.90
CA ILE A 312 -26.24 -6.12 -16.94
C ILE A 312 -26.63 -6.81 -18.25
N LEU A 313 -27.68 -6.31 -18.88
CA LEU A 313 -28.04 -6.71 -20.24
C LEU A 313 -27.38 -5.73 -21.21
N LEU A 314 -26.46 -6.21 -22.03
CA LEU A 314 -25.71 -5.40 -22.98
C LEU A 314 -26.55 -5.11 -24.23
N ARG A 315 -26.29 -3.94 -24.84
CA ARG A 315 -26.82 -3.58 -26.15
C ARG A 315 -26.17 -4.45 -27.23
N PRO A 316 -26.91 -4.79 -28.31
CA PRO A 316 -26.32 -5.48 -29.45
C PRO A 316 -25.11 -4.70 -30.01
N ASP A 317 -24.05 -5.43 -30.37
CA ASP A 317 -22.85 -4.92 -31.04
C ASP A 317 -22.05 -3.83 -30.29
N ALA A 318 -22.40 -3.54 -29.04
CA ALA A 318 -21.72 -2.51 -28.25
C ALA A 318 -20.36 -2.99 -27.73
N VAL A 319 -20.31 -4.23 -27.23
CA VAL A 319 -19.11 -4.88 -26.69
C VAL A 319 -19.39 -6.38 -26.52
N ASP A 320 -18.37 -7.21 -26.72
CA ASP A 320 -18.47 -8.63 -26.44
C ASP A 320 -18.50 -8.89 -24.91
N PRO A 321 -19.48 -9.63 -24.37
CA PRO A 321 -19.55 -9.90 -22.92
C PRO A 321 -18.32 -10.65 -22.40
N GLY A 322 -17.75 -11.55 -23.19
CA GLY A 322 -16.54 -12.29 -22.85
C GLY A 322 -15.33 -11.36 -22.76
N TYR A 323 -15.24 -10.35 -23.64
CA TYR A 323 -14.17 -9.35 -23.54
C TYR A 323 -14.33 -8.51 -22.26
N LEU A 324 -15.54 -8.08 -21.91
CA LEU A 324 -15.77 -7.32 -20.68
C LEU A 324 -15.36 -8.10 -19.42
N ILE A 325 -15.55 -9.42 -19.40
CA ILE A 325 -15.11 -10.26 -18.28
C ILE A 325 -13.60 -10.16 -18.10
N LEU A 326 -12.83 -10.34 -19.19
CA LEU A 326 -11.38 -10.22 -19.18
C LEU A 326 -10.93 -8.80 -18.85
N PHE A 327 -11.61 -7.78 -19.38
CA PHE A 327 -11.30 -6.39 -19.10
C PHE A 327 -11.39 -6.09 -17.60
N PHE A 328 -12.46 -6.51 -16.94
CA PHE A 328 -12.69 -6.28 -15.52
C PHE A 328 -11.74 -7.03 -14.57
N THR A 329 -10.90 -7.92 -15.09
CA THR A 329 -9.82 -8.58 -14.34
C THR A 329 -8.44 -7.96 -14.60
N THR A 330 -8.31 -7.01 -15.54
CA THR A 330 -7.09 -6.23 -15.75
C THR A 330 -6.88 -5.21 -14.61
N PRO A 331 -5.66 -4.66 -14.43
CA PRO A 331 -5.42 -3.58 -13.46
C PRO A 331 -6.36 -2.38 -13.65
N LEU A 332 -6.55 -1.92 -14.88
CA LEU A 332 -7.47 -0.82 -15.21
C LEU A 332 -8.93 -1.17 -14.87
N GLY A 333 -9.38 -2.37 -15.26
CA GLY A 333 -10.72 -2.84 -14.96
C GLY A 333 -10.98 -2.97 -13.45
N HIS A 334 -9.99 -3.47 -12.70
CA HIS A 334 -10.07 -3.57 -11.24
C HIS A 334 -10.14 -2.19 -10.58
N ALA A 335 -9.27 -1.25 -10.99
CA ALA A 335 -9.27 0.13 -10.49
C ALA A 335 -10.62 0.82 -10.74
N ILE A 336 -11.23 0.63 -11.92
CA ILE A 336 -12.57 1.14 -12.23
C ILE A 336 -13.63 0.50 -11.34
N ARG A 337 -13.60 -0.83 -11.13
CA ARG A 337 -14.54 -1.51 -10.24
C ARG A 337 -14.43 -1.02 -8.80
N GLU A 338 -13.20 -0.80 -8.35
CA GLU A 338 -12.93 -0.24 -7.04
C GLU A 338 -13.47 1.19 -6.91
N LEU A 339 -13.28 2.04 -7.92
CA LEU A 339 -13.84 3.38 -7.96
C LEU A 339 -15.37 3.37 -7.88
N ILE A 340 -16.03 2.46 -8.63
CA ILE A 340 -17.48 2.30 -8.60
C ILE A 340 -17.95 1.83 -7.21
N ALA A 341 -17.27 0.85 -6.61
CA ALA A 341 -17.61 0.35 -5.28
C ALA A 341 -17.46 1.46 -4.21
N ARG A 342 -16.35 2.22 -4.23
CA ARG A 342 -16.11 3.35 -3.31
C ARG A 342 -17.19 4.43 -3.43
N ARG A 343 -17.59 4.79 -4.65
CA ARG A 343 -18.62 5.80 -4.91
C ARG A 343 -20.03 5.33 -4.53
N ALA A 344 -20.32 4.05 -4.76
CA ALA A 344 -21.58 3.44 -4.37
C ALA A 344 -21.72 3.40 -2.84
N GLY A 345 -20.65 3.04 -2.12
CA GLY A 345 -20.62 2.90 -0.66
C GLY A 345 -21.37 1.66 -0.15
N ASP A 346 -22.51 1.34 -0.77
CA ASP A 346 -23.28 0.14 -0.55
C ASP A 346 -23.90 -0.40 -1.85
N ILE A 347 -24.43 -1.64 -1.79
CA ILE A 347 -25.04 -2.31 -2.93
C ILE A 347 -26.28 -1.59 -3.49
N SER A 348 -27.03 -0.86 -2.66
CA SER A 348 -28.27 -0.19 -3.07
C SER A 348 -28.03 0.91 -4.10
N ARG A 349 -26.85 1.56 -4.02
CA ARG A 349 -26.40 2.62 -4.95
C ARG A 349 -25.54 2.09 -6.09
N PHE A 350 -25.19 0.81 -6.09
CA PHE A 350 -24.27 0.22 -7.07
C PHE A 350 -24.79 0.34 -8.50
N ARG A 351 -26.08 0.06 -8.73
CA ARG A 351 -26.72 0.19 -10.04
C ARG A 351 -26.59 1.60 -10.63
N GLU A 352 -26.92 2.61 -9.83
CA GLU A 352 -26.88 4.01 -10.25
C GLU A 352 -25.43 4.43 -10.56
N THR A 353 -24.51 4.11 -9.64
CA THR A 353 -23.09 4.44 -9.78
C THR A 353 -22.47 3.76 -11.00
N LEU A 354 -22.77 2.48 -11.23
CA LEU A 354 -22.32 1.74 -12.40
C LEU A 354 -22.85 2.36 -13.70
N SER A 355 -24.10 2.83 -13.72
CA SER A 355 -24.68 3.45 -14.92
C SER A 355 -24.00 4.78 -15.32
N LEU A 356 -23.46 5.50 -14.32
CA LEU A 356 -22.72 6.75 -14.49
C LEU A 356 -21.22 6.55 -14.72
N ALA A 357 -20.73 5.31 -14.58
CA ALA A 357 -19.32 5.01 -14.73
C ALA A 357 -18.84 5.20 -16.19
N THR A 358 -17.57 5.56 -16.32
CA THR A 358 -16.85 5.56 -17.59
C THR A 358 -15.92 4.36 -17.61
N ILE A 359 -15.89 3.63 -18.73
CA ILE A 359 -14.95 2.55 -18.96
C ILE A 359 -14.12 2.82 -20.21
N TYR A 360 -12.99 2.14 -20.36
CA TYR A 360 -12.08 2.38 -21.48
C TYR A 360 -11.89 1.10 -22.26
N LEU A 361 -12.35 1.09 -23.51
CA LEU A 361 -12.35 -0.10 -24.35
C LEU A 361 -11.55 0.14 -25.64
N PRO A 362 -10.81 -0.86 -26.14
CA PRO A 362 -10.21 -0.79 -27.46
C PRO A 362 -11.26 -1.01 -28.56
N ALA A 363 -10.86 -0.81 -29.82
CA ALA A 363 -11.75 -1.05 -30.97
C ALA A 363 -12.23 -2.52 -31.02
N PRO A 364 -13.44 -2.80 -31.54
CA PRO A 364 -14.01 -4.16 -31.58
C PRO A 364 -13.12 -5.23 -32.22
N GLN A 365 -12.30 -4.84 -33.21
CA GLN A 365 -11.35 -5.75 -33.88
C GLN A 365 -10.27 -6.24 -32.92
N VAL A 366 -9.75 -5.36 -32.07
CA VAL A 366 -8.75 -5.70 -31.05
C VAL A 366 -9.38 -6.57 -29.97
N GLN A 367 -10.63 -6.29 -29.58
CA GLN A 367 -11.36 -7.13 -28.62
C GLN A 367 -11.51 -8.58 -29.13
N ALA A 368 -11.90 -8.75 -30.40
CA ALA A 368 -12.03 -10.05 -31.02
C ALA A 368 -10.67 -10.79 -31.12
N GLU A 369 -9.59 -10.08 -31.42
CA GLU A 369 -8.24 -10.65 -31.46
C GLU A 369 -7.78 -11.12 -30.08
N VAL A 370 -8.01 -10.30 -29.04
CA VAL A 370 -7.71 -10.68 -27.65
C VAL A 370 -8.48 -11.93 -27.25
N LEU A 371 -9.78 -12.02 -27.56
CA LEU A 371 -10.60 -13.20 -27.26
C LEU A 371 -10.10 -14.45 -27.99
N ARG A 372 -9.69 -14.32 -29.25
CA ARG A 372 -9.11 -15.42 -30.02
C ARG A 372 -7.84 -15.95 -29.37
N ILE A 373 -6.88 -15.06 -29.08
CA ILE A 373 -5.61 -15.43 -28.45
C ILE A 373 -5.85 -16.02 -27.05
N HIS A 374 -6.75 -15.41 -26.26
CA HIS A 374 -7.12 -15.93 -24.96
C HIS A 374 -7.72 -17.34 -25.05
N GLY A 375 -8.59 -17.60 -26.04
CA GLY A 375 -9.13 -18.93 -26.30
C GLY A 375 -8.06 -19.97 -26.67
N GLU A 376 -7.03 -19.57 -27.41
CA GLU A 376 -5.86 -20.42 -27.70
C GLU A 376 -5.07 -20.74 -26.42
N ILE A 377 -4.87 -19.75 -25.54
CA ILE A 377 -4.23 -19.92 -24.22
C ILE A 377 -5.02 -20.91 -23.36
N GLU A 378 -6.35 -20.74 -23.25
CA GLU A 378 -7.21 -21.66 -22.48
C GLU A 378 -7.21 -23.07 -23.06
N SER A 379 -7.16 -23.22 -24.39
CA SER A 379 -7.01 -24.53 -25.03
C SER A 379 -5.68 -25.21 -24.67
N LEU A 380 -4.58 -24.46 -24.61
CA LEU A 380 -3.29 -24.98 -24.17
C LEU A 380 -3.32 -25.39 -22.68
N LYS A 381 -3.95 -24.58 -21.82
CA LYS A 381 -4.16 -24.94 -20.40
C LYS A 381 -4.95 -26.24 -20.26
N GLN A 382 -6.07 -26.38 -20.97
CA GLN A 382 -6.87 -27.61 -20.94
C GLN A 382 -6.09 -28.85 -21.42
N LYS A 383 -5.24 -28.71 -22.44
CA LYS A 383 -4.35 -29.79 -22.87
C LYS A 383 -3.36 -30.17 -21.77
N LEU A 384 -2.82 -29.17 -21.07
CA LEU A 384 -1.91 -29.39 -19.94
C LEU A 384 -2.62 -30.06 -18.77
N ASP A 385 -3.83 -29.61 -18.43
CA ASP A 385 -4.67 -30.21 -17.38
C ASP A 385 -4.99 -31.67 -17.71
N SER A 386 -5.35 -31.97 -18.96
CA SER A 386 -5.56 -33.34 -19.43
C SER A 386 -4.31 -34.22 -19.32
N ILE A 387 -3.11 -33.69 -19.64
CA ILE A 387 -1.85 -34.40 -19.43
C ILE A 387 -1.64 -34.68 -17.93
N GLY A 388 -1.98 -33.72 -17.07
CA GLY A 388 -1.92 -33.85 -15.61
C GLY A 388 -2.89 -34.92 -15.08
N GLU A 389 -4.15 -34.89 -15.48
CA GLU A 389 -5.15 -35.89 -15.10
C GLU A 389 -4.79 -37.31 -15.57
N ASP A 390 -4.33 -37.46 -16.81
CA ASP A 390 -3.86 -38.75 -17.35
C ASP A 390 -2.70 -39.31 -16.51
N LEU A 391 -1.74 -38.45 -16.13
CA LEU A 391 -0.61 -38.86 -15.30
C LEU A 391 -1.06 -39.33 -13.91
N LEU A 392 -2.01 -38.63 -13.30
CA LEU A 392 -2.54 -38.96 -11.98
C LEU A 392 -3.36 -40.26 -11.99
N ASN A 393 -4.18 -40.47 -13.02
CA ASN A 393 -5.01 -41.66 -13.17
C ASN A 393 -4.22 -42.88 -13.69
N HIS A 394 -3.11 -42.64 -14.40
CA HIS A 394 -2.27 -43.68 -14.98
C HIS A 394 -0.77 -43.41 -14.70
N PRO A 395 -0.28 -43.65 -13.48
CA PRO A 395 1.11 -43.33 -13.08
C PRO A 395 2.20 -44.00 -13.94
N HIS A 396 1.89 -45.13 -14.59
CA HIS A 396 2.81 -45.81 -15.51
C HIS A 396 2.93 -45.14 -16.89
N SER A 397 2.14 -44.10 -17.19
CA SER A 397 2.18 -43.33 -18.44
C SER A 397 3.14 -42.14 -18.43
N SER A 398 3.94 -42.00 -17.36
CA SER A 398 4.85 -40.85 -17.10
C SER A 398 5.74 -40.46 -18.28
N ARG A 399 6.28 -41.45 -19.00
CA ARG A 399 7.13 -41.20 -20.18
C ARG A 399 6.36 -40.56 -21.34
N SER A 400 5.13 -41.01 -21.59
CA SER A 400 4.25 -40.47 -22.64
C SER A 400 3.71 -39.08 -22.27
N ALA A 401 3.36 -38.87 -21.00
CA ALA A 401 2.97 -37.57 -20.48
C ALA A 401 4.10 -36.54 -20.63
N LEU A 402 5.35 -36.94 -20.34
CA LEU A 402 6.54 -36.10 -20.50
C LEU A 402 6.78 -35.70 -21.96
N GLU A 403 6.64 -36.62 -22.93
CA GLU A 403 6.76 -36.30 -24.36
C GLU A 403 5.67 -35.34 -24.84
N ARG A 404 4.42 -35.57 -24.43
CA ARG A 404 3.29 -34.66 -24.75
C ARG A 404 3.49 -33.26 -24.17
N MET A 405 4.02 -33.17 -22.95
CA MET A 405 4.35 -31.88 -22.31
C MET A 405 5.50 -31.18 -23.04
N LYS A 406 6.57 -31.89 -23.40
CA LYS A 406 7.71 -31.32 -24.13
C LYS A 406 7.31 -30.76 -25.48
N ASN A 407 6.46 -31.46 -26.22
CA ASN A 407 5.92 -30.98 -27.50
C ASN A 407 5.02 -29.74 -27.35
N LEU A 408 4.48 -29.49 -26.14
CA LEU A 408 3.69 -28.30 -25.81
C LEU A 408 4.57 -27.09 -25.41
N MET A 409 5.86 -27.34 -25.12
CA MET A 409 6.78 -26.41 -24.48
C MET A 409 7.91 -25.90 -25.41
N GLU A 410 7.85 -26.09 -26.73
CA GLU A 410 8.97 -25.69 -27.62
C GLU A 410 9.35 -24.18 -27.48
N GLY A 411 10.44 -23.90 -26.75
CA GLY A 411 11.04 -22.56 -26.54
C GLY A 411 11.93 -22.46 -25.27
N ASP A 412 12.99 -21.65 -25.31
CA ASP A 412 14.05 -21.46 -24.29
C ASP A 412 13.58 -20.68 -23.02
N GLY A 413 12.51 -21.15 -22.37
CA GLY A 413 11.75 -20.39 -21.35
C GLY A 413 12.50 -20.00 -20.07
N LEU A 414 13.62 -20.65 -19.73
CA LEU A 414 14.42 -20.27 -18.54
C LEU A 414 15.22 -18.99 -18.80
N HIS A 415 15.76 -18.81 -20.01
CA HIS A 415 16.53 -17.62 -20.35
C HIS A 415 15.63 -16.38 -20.40
N GLU A 416 14.44 -16.50 -21.00
CA GLU A 416 13.48 -15.38 -21.05
C GLU A 416 13.00 -14.98 -19.66
N TRP A 417 12.68 -15.95 -18.80
CA TRP A 417 12.28 -15.70 -17.42
C TRP A 417 13.40 -15.05 -16.58
N THR A 418 14.67 -15.39 -16.85
CA THR A 418 15.81 -14.77 -16.15
C THR A 418 15.83 -13.25 -16.34
N GLU A 419 15.42 -12.77 -17.51
CA GLU A 419 15.39 -11.33 -17.82
C GLU A 419 14.26 -10.57 -17.12
N THR A 420 13.27 -11.26 -16.55
CA THR A 420 12.17 -10.64 -15.79
C THR A 420 12.48 -10.51 -14.29
N LEU A 421 13.58 -11.09 -13.81
CA LEU A 421 13.93 -11.12 -12.39
C LEU A 421 14.86 -9.95 -12.01
N PRO A 422 14.89 -9.54 -10.73
CA PRO A 422 15.90 -8.62 -10.23
C PRO A 422 17.31 -9.17 -10.42
N PHE A 423 18.26 -8.29 -10.78
CA PHE A 423 19.67 -8.63 -11.03
C PHE A 423 20.33 -9.53 -9.97
N PRO A 424 20.07 -9.36 -8.65
CA PRO A 424 20.66 -10.23 -7.62
C PRO A 424 20.33 -11.71 -7.79
N LEU A 425 19.15 -12.03 -8.30
CA LEU A 425 18.69 -13.41 -8.52
C LEU A 425 18.99 -13.87 -9.95
N ALA A 426 18.76 -12.99 -10.92
CA ALA A 426 19.00 -13.26 -12.34
C ALA A 426 20.47 -13.58 -12.62
N SER A 427 21.41 -12.90 -11.95
CA SER A 427 22.85 -13.14 -12.11
C SER A 427 23.29 -14.53 -11.59
N ILE A 428 22.63 -15.06 -10.55
CA ILE A 428 22.90 -16.42 -10.03
C ILE A 428 22.35 -17.48 -11.00
N ILE A 429 21.14 -17.28 -11.54
CA ILE A 429 20.57 -18.17 -12.57
C ILE A 429 21.44 -18.16 -13.82
N TRP A 430 21.93 -16.98 -14.24
CA TRP A 430 22.84 -16.87 -15.36
C TRP A 430 24.15 -17.63 -15.13
N ALA A 431 24.74 -17.54 -13.93
CA ALA A 431 25.92 -18.33 -13.57
C ALA A 431 25.64 -19.85 -13.62
N TYR A 432 24.45 -20.28 -13.18
CA TYR A 432 24.01 -21.68 -13.32
C TYR A 432 23.86 -22.11 -14.79
N ILE A 433 23.28 -21.28 -15.65
CA ILE A 433 23.10 -21.57 -17.08
C ILE A 433 24.46 -21.69 -17.79
N ALA A 434 25.42 -20.82 -17.44
CA ALA A 434 26.73 -20.75 -18.09
C ALA A 434 27.73 -21.80 -17.60
N GLU A 435 27.46 -22.49 -16.49
CA GLU A 435 28.32 -23.54 -15.93
C GLU A 435 28.01 -24.89 -16.60
N ASP A 436 28.99 -25.79 -16.66
CA ASP A 436 28.83 -27.14 -17.23
C ASP A 436 28.97 -28.24 -16.17
N SER A 437 29.71 -27.99 -15.09
CA SER A 437 29.94 -28.96 -14.01
C SER A 437 28.69 -29.18 -13.15
N PRO A 438 28.21 -30.44 -12.99
CA PRO A 438 27.04 -30.74 -12.15
C PRO A 438 27.19 -30.29 -10.70
N GLU A 439 28.38 -30.43 -10.12
CA GLU A 439 28.70 -30.00 -8.76
C GLU A 439 28.55 -28.48 -8.60
N LYS A 440 29.10 -27.71 -9.54
CA LYS A 440 29.02 -26.24 -9.48
C LYS A 440 27.62 -25.73 -9.78
N LYS A 441 26.90 -26.36 -10.72
CA LYS A 441 25.47 -26.08 -10.95
C LYS A 441 24.65 -26.29 -9.69
N GLN A 442 24.87 -27.40 -8.99
CA GLN A 442 24.23 -27.64 -7.69
C GLN A 442 24.53 -26.51 -6.69
N ASN A 443 25.77 -26.02 -6.63
CA ASN A 443 26.14 -24.90 -5.76
C ASN A 443 25.38 -23.61 -6.13
N HIS A 444 25.31 -23.26 -7.42
CA HIS A 444 24.56 -22.09 -7.87
C HIS A 444 23.07 -22.19 -7.54
N LEU A 445 22.45 -23.38 -7.66
CA LEU A 445 21.05 -23.56 -7.28
C LEU A 445 20.84 -23.38 -5.77
N PHE A 446 21.71 -23.93 -4.92
CA PHE A 446 21.63 -23.66 -3.48
C PHE A 446 21.76 -22.17 -3.16
N HIS A 447 22.70 -21.48 -3.81
CA HIS A 447 22.87 -20.05 -3.66
C HIS A 447 21.65 -19.26 -4.14
N LEU A 448 20.99 -19.68 -5.22
CA LEU A 448 19.75 -19.05 -5.70
C LEU A 448 18.65 -19.12 -4.65
N PHE A 449 18.44 -20.29 -4.04
CA PHE A 449 17.39 -20.45 -3.02
C PHE A 449 17.71 -19.67 -1.73
N GLU A 450 18.97 -19.66 -1.31
CA GLU A 450 19.45 -18.89 -0.16
C GLU A 450 19.29 -17.37 -0.40
N ALA A 451 19.81 -16.86 -1.52
CA ALA A 451 19.65 -15.48 -1.95
C ALA A 451 18.18 -15.07 -2.11
N SER A 452 17.31 -15.98 -2.56
CA SER A 452 15.88 -15.71 -2.69
C SER A 452 15.19 -15.52 -1.35
N ALA A 453 15.50 -16.38 -0.36
CA ALA A 453 14.93 -16.23 0.98
C ALA A 453 15.44 -14.95 1.66
N GLU A 454 16.72 -14.64 1.50
CA GLU A 454 17.31 -13.37 1.93
C GLU A 454 16.56 -12.20 1.30
N PHE A 455 16.52 -12.15 -0.04
CA PHE A 455 15.94 -11.05 -0.80
C PHE A 455 14.47 -10.79 -0.45
N LEU A 456 13.64 -11.84 -0.39
CA LEU A 456 12.23 -11.72 -0.03
C LEU A 456 12.05 -11.28 1.42
N SER A 457 12.88 -11.78 2.35
CA SER A 457 12.81 -11.35 3.74
C SER A 457 13.08 -9.86 3.87
N LEU A 458 14.06 -9.33 3.13
CA LEU A 458 14.38 -7.90 3.16
C LEU A 458 13.24 -7.04 2.64
N ILE A 459 12.65 -7.40 1.50
CA ILE A 459 11.52 -6.63 0.96
C ILE A 459 10.41 -6.56 2.02
N LEU A 460 10.09 -7.70 2.63
CA LEU A 460 9.08 -7.80 3.68
C LEU A 460 9.42 -6.92 4.90
N ILE A 461 10.63 -7.04 5.46
CA ILE A 461 11.01 -6.25 6.64
C ILE A 461 11.19 -4.76 6.34
N SER A 462 11.64 -4.41 5.14
CA SER A 462 11.77 -3.01 4.73
C SER A 462 10.40 -2.33 4.68
N GLY A 463 9.39 -3.02 4.14
CA GLY A 463 8.02 -2.50 4.12
C GLY A 463 7.44 -2.28 5.52
N ILE A 464 7.67 -3.20 6.45
CA ILE A 464 7.10 -3.08 7.81
C ILE A 464 7.98 -2.33 8.82
N ALA A 465 9.23 -1.99 8.47
CA ALA A 465 10.16 -1.31 9.37
C ALA A 465 9.55 -0.06 10.04
N PRO A 466 8.78 0.82 9.34
CA PRO A 466 8.13 1.96 9.98
C PRO A 466 7.17 1.57 11.11
N LEU A 467 6.51 0.41 11.02
CA LEU A 467 5.57 -0.05 12.05
C LEU A 467 6.30 -0.57 13.30
N THR A 468 7.52 -1.09 13.16
CA THR A 468 8.30 -1.57 14.31
C THR A 468 8.70 -0.46 15.29
N GLU A 469 8.59 0.81 14.88
CA GLU A 469 8.85 1.96 15.74
C GLU A 469 7.63 2.34 16.60
N THR A 470 6.43 1.97 16.16
CA THR A 470 5.15 2.33 16.82
C THR A 470 4.42 1.15 17.43
N GLU A 471 4.71 -0.07 16.96
CA GLU A 471 4.05 -1.29 17.36
C GLU A 471 5.09 -2.35 17.79
N GLU A 472 4.73 -3.14 18.79
CA GLU A 472 5.49 -4.32 19.15
C GLU A 472 5.19 -5.44 18.14
N ILE A 473 6.05 -5.56 17.12
CA ILE A 473 5.97 -6.61 16.11
C ILE A 473 6.99 -7.69 16.45
N ASP A 474 6.49 -8.85 16.83
CA ASP A 474 7.32 -10.02 17.08
C ASP A 474 7.85 -10.62 15.77
N LEU A 475 9.12 -10.33 15.47
CA LEU A 475 9.84 -10.87 14.31
C LEU A 475 10.50 -12.22 14.59
N LEU A 476 10.78 -12.58 15.86
CA LEU A 476 11.71 -13.65 16.25
C LEU A 476 11.19 -14.68 17.28
N ASP A 477 9.95 -14.59 17.75
CA ASP A 477 9.40 -15.24 18.97
C ASP A 477 10.05 -14.74 20.27
N GLU A 478 9.34 -14.82 21.41
CA GLU A 478 9.87 -14.58 22.76
C GLU A 478 10.95 -15.60 23.20
N ASN A 479 11.36 -16.54 22.34
CA ASN A 479 12.36 -17.55 22.68
C ASN A 479 13.75 -16.88 22.77
N PRO A 480 14.38 -16.84 23.97
CA PRO A 480 15.69 -16.23 24.15
C PRO A 480 16.80 -16.86 23.28
N GLU A 481 16.61 -18.09 22.79
CA GLU A 481 17.57 -18.79 21.94
C GLU A 481 17.65 -18.23 20.50
N PHE A 482 16.63 -17.53 20.02
CA PHE A 482 16.66 -16.86 18.71
C PHE A 482 17.14 -15.41 18.80
N ARG A 483 17.33 -14.89 20.02
CA ARG A 483 17.97 -13.60 20.24
C ARG A 483 19.40 -13.67 19.70
N ASP A 484 19.79 -12.70 18.88
CA ASP A 484 21.11 -12.64 18.23
C ASP A 484 21.38 -13.68 17.13
N ILE A 485 20.40 -14.47 16.68
CA ILE A 485 20.62 -15.42 15.58
C ILE A 485 21.14 -14.74 14.30
N TYR A 486 20.81 -13.46 14.08
CA TYR A 486 21.29 -12.71 12.93
C TYR A 486 22.73 -12.23 13.06
N ARG A 487 23.36 -12.30 14.24
CA ARG A 487 24.82 -12.11 14.33
C ARG A 487 25.57 -13.10 13.45
N TYR A 488 25.00 -14.30 13.28
CA TYR A 488 25.49 -15.35 12.40
C TYR A 488 24.32 -15.87 11.57
N ALA A 489 23.82 -15.03 10.66
CA ALA A 489 22.67 -15.39 9.85
C ALA A 489 22.95 -16.63 8.98
N THR A 490 21.95 -17.50 8.91
CA THR A 490 21.94 -18.72 8.10
C THR A 490 20.74 -18.71 7.16
N PHE A 491 20.77 -19.57 6.13
CA PHE A 491 19.61 -19.79 5.27
C PHE A 491 18.30 -19.98 6.07
N ARG A 492 18.31 -20.76 7.15
CA ARG A 492 17.12 -20.96 7.99
C ARG A 492 16.65 -19.73 8.74
N SER A 493 17.57 -18.90 9.23
CA SER A 493 17.19 -17.65 9.90
C SER A 493 16.38 -16.75 8.97
N TRP A 494 16.80 -16.61 7.70
CA TRP A 494 16.06 -15.83 6.70
C TRP A 494 14.68 -16.41 6.35
N ILE A 495 14.55 -17.74 6.31
CA ILE A 495 13.26 -18.40 6.11
C ILE A 495 12.29 -18.12 7.27
N ILE A 496 12.80 -18.10 8.51
CA ILE A 496 12.01 -17.75 9.70
C ILE A 496 11.47 -16.31 9.58
N LEU A 497 12.32 -15.36 9.20
CA LEU A 497 11.92 -13.96 9.00
C LEU A 497 10.84 -13.82 7.93
N CYS A 498 11.04 -14.46 6.77
CA CYS A 498 10.05 -14.51 5.69
C CYS A 498 8.67 -14.97 6.19
N ARG A 499 8.64 -16.06 6.97
CA ARG A 499 7.39 -16.63 7.48
C ARG A 499 6.67 -15.72 8.45
N ARG A 500 7.42 -15.09 9.37
CA ARG A 500 6.87 -14.22 10.42
C ARG A 500 6.35 -12.94 9.81
N THR A 501 7.18 -12.23 9.07
CA THR A 501 6.78 -10.98 8.41
C THR A 501 5.69 -11.23 7.37
N GLY A 502 5.81 -12.29 6.56
CA GLY A 502 4.76 -12.66 5.60
C GLY A 502 3.44 -13.03 6.27
N ARG A 503 3.45 -13.63 7.48
CA ARG A 503 2.23 -13.87 8.26
C ARG A 503 1.59 -12.58 8.74
N PHE A 504 2.40 -11.67 9.28
CA PHE A 504 1.95 -10.35 9.71
C PHE A 504 1.27 -9.59 8.56
N VAL A 505 1.95 -9.48 7.42
CA VAL A 505 1.44 -8.79 6.22
C VAL A 505 0.13 -9.41 5.73
N ARG A 506 0.06 -10.75 5.59
CA ARG A 506 -1.19 -11.44 5.17
C ARG A 506 -2.35 -11.21 6.13
N LYS A 507 -2.10 -11.12 7.44
CA LYS A 507 -3.14 -10.85 8.44
C LYS A 507 -3.76 -9.47 8.22
N ARG A 508 -2.92 -8.43 8.06
CA ARG A 508 -3.37 -7.06 7.79
C ARG A 508 -4.07 -6.94 6.43
N LEU A 509 -3.57 -7.60 5.39
CA LEU A 509 -4.20 -7.61 4.06
C LEU A 509 -5.61 -8.23 4.03
N ALA A 510 -5.91 -9.13 4.97
CA ALA A 510 -7.21 -9.76 5.08
C ALA A 510 -8.29 -8.81 5.63
N SER A 511 -7.91 -7.81 6.43
CA SER A 511 -8.81 -6.73 6.86
C SER A 511 -8.98 -5.71 5.72
N PRO A 512 -10.21 -5.43 5.27
CA PRO A 512 -10.47 -4.35 4.31
C PRO A 512 -9.98 -2.99 4.81
N GLU A 513 -10.02 -2.77 6.11
CA GLU A 513 -9.65 -1.51 6.77
C GLU A 513 -8.13 -1.29 6.74
N GLU A 514 -7.35 -2.35 6.99
CA GLU A 514 -5.89 -2.27 7.09
C GLU A 514 -5.18 -2.50 5.74
N ARG A 515 -5.92 -2.93 4.71
CA ARG A 515 -5.36 -3.28 3.41
C ARG A 515 -4.65 -2.12 2.73
N ASP A 516 -5.31 -0.96 2.62
CA ASP A 516 -4.72 0.21 1.97
C ASP A 516 -3.49 0.70 2.77
N GLU A 517 -3.54 0.53 4.10
CA GLU A 517 -2.42 0.81 4.98
C GLU A 517 -1.21 -0.05 4.66
N ILE A 518 -1.34 -1.37 4.75
CA ILE A 518 -0.22 -2.27 4.51
C ILE A 518 0.29 -2.15 3.06
N MET A 519 -0.57 -1.96 2.05
CA MET A 519 -0.14 -1.82 0.66
C MET A 519 0.76 -0.60 0.44
N ALA A 520 0.43 0.55 1.03
CA ALA A 520 1.25 1.75 0.79
C ALA A 520 2.59 1.72 1.51
N LEU A 521 2.75 0.92 2.58
CA LEU A 521 4.06 0.70 3.19
C LEU A 521 5.04 0.01 2.24
N PHE A 522 4.54 -0.76 1.28
CA PHE A 522 5.34 -1.37 0.21
C PHE A 522 5.45 -0.48 -1.04
N GLY A 523 4.95 0.76 -1.00
CA GLY A 523 4.91 1.64 -2.16
C GLY A 523 3.79 1.33 -3.14
N ASN A 524 2.68 0.72 -2.68
CA ASN A 524 1.51 0.31 -3.47
C ASN A 524 1.84 -0.54 -4.71
N PRO A 525 2.55 -1.67 -4.57
CA PRO A 525 2.82 -2.57 -5.69
C PRO A 525 1.56 -3.31 -6.13
N PRO A 526 1.55 -3.94 -7.32
CA PRO A 526 0.45 -4.80 -7.75
C PRO A 526 0.16 -5.90 -6.74
N ARG A 527 -1.12 -6.24 -6.57
CA ARG A 527 -1.54 -7.25 -5.57
C ARG A 527 -0.83 -8.59 -5.75
N GLY A 528 -0.63 -9.02 -7.00
CA GLY A 528 0.09 -10.27 -7.30
C GLY A 528 1.52 -10.29 -6.78
N PHE A 529 2.21 -9.15 -6.74
CA PHE A 529 3.55 -9.06 -6.17
C PHE A 529 3.56 -9.27 -4.65
N ILE A 530 2.61 -8.66 -3.94
CA ILE A 530 2.47 -8.83 -2.48
C ILE A 530 2.09 -10.27 -2.14
N ASP A 531 1.19 -10.87 -2.91
CA ASP A 531 0.82 -12.27 -2.74
C ASP A 531 2.03 -13.20 -2.97
N LEU A 532 2.90 -12.89 -3.94
CA LEU A 532 4.17 -13.60 -4.17
C LEU A 532 5.11 -13.52 -2.96
N ILE A 533 5.47 -12.31 -2.53
CA ILE A 533 6.49 -12.16 -1.46
C ILE A 533 5.99 -12.69 -0.12
N THR A 534 4.67 -12.91 0.02
CA THR A 534 4.06 -13.55 1.18
C THR A 534 3.61 -15.00 0.93
N ASP A 535 4.03 -15.66 -0.15
CA ASP A 535 3.53 -17.00 -0.48
C ASP A 535 4.11 -18.09 0.45
N LYS A 536 3.23 -18.79 1.18
CA LYS A 536 3.63 -19.91 2.06
C LYS A 536 4.33 -21.04 1.31
N ARG A 537 3.97 -21.27 0.04
CA ARG A 537 4.54 -22.33 -0.81
C ARG A 537 6.03 -22.09 -1.07
N LEU A 538 6.46 -20.82 -1.21
CA LEU A 538 7.88 -20.48 -1.30
C LEU A 538 8.60 -20.78 0.00
N PHE A 539 8.01 -20.41 1.14
CA PHE A 539 8.65 -20.64 2.44
C PHE A 539 8.77 -22.13 2.78
N THR A 540 7.83 -22.96 2.33
CA THR A 540 7.95 -24.41 2.43
C THR A 540 9.03 -24.94 1.48
N LEU A 541 9.08 -24.45 0.24
CA LEU A 541 10.12 -24.82 -0.73
C LEU A 541 11.53 -24.53 -0.19
N PHE A 542 11.76 -23.36 0.39
CA PHE A 542 13.07 -23.01 0.95
C PHE A 542 13.48 -23.92 2.10
N ASP A 543 12.54 -24.33 2.95
CA ASP A 543 12.80 -25.27 4.04
C ASP A 543 13.23 -26.64 3.52
N GLU A 544 12.48 -27.18 2.55
CA GLU A 544 12.81 -28.46 1.90
C GLU A 544 14.22 -28.42 1.30
N VAL A 545 14.58 -27.32 0.61
CA VAL A 545 15.93 -27.15 0.05
C VAL A 545 17.00 -26.97 1.15
N ALA A 546 16.67 -26.28 2.25
CA ALA A 546 17.58 -26.12 3.38
C ALA A 546 17.87 -27.46 4.08
N ASP A 547 16.89 -28.36 4.17
CA ASP A 547 17.09 -29.75 4.62
C ASP A 547 18.10 -30.46 3.70
N LEU A 548 17.88 -30.43 2.38
CA LEU A 548 18.79 -31.04 1.40
C LEU A 548 20.21 -30.47 1.48
N ARG A 549 20.36 -29.15 1.65
CA ARG A 549 21.67 -28.50 1.80
C ARG A 549 22.40 -29.02 3.03
N ASN A 550 21.70 -29.11 4.17
CA ASN A 550 22.29 -29.58 5.42
C ASN A 550 22.69 -31.06 5.33
N ASP A 551 21.84 -31.90 4.73
CA ASP A 551 22.11 -33.32 4.56
C ASP A 551 23.28 -33.57 3.58
N TRP A 552 23.30 -32.85 2.46
CA TRP A 552 24.26 -33.12 1.39
C TRP A 552 25.61 -32.41 1.55
N LYS A 553 25.63 -31.19 2.09
CA LYS A 553 26.86 -30.41 2.32
C LYS A 553 27.34 -30.42 3.77
N GLY A 554 26.40 -30.43 4.74
CA GLY A 554 26.74 -30.37 6.16
C GLY A 554 27.15 -31.73 6.74
N HIS A 555 26.53 -32.81 6.26
CA HIS A 555 26.71 -34.17 6.80
C HIS A 555 27.03 -35.25 5.74
N GLY A 556 27.29 -34.86 4.49
CA GLY A 556 27.54 -35.79 3.39
C GLY A 556 28.99 -36.28 3.27
N GLY A 557 29.18 -37.55 2.87
CA GLY A 557 30.48 -38.10 2.44
C GLY A 557 30.87 -37.73 1.01
N ILE A 558 32.01 -38.22 0.51
CA ILE A 558 32.47 -37.99 -0.87
C ILE A 558 31.46 -38.57 -1.87
N VAL A 559 31.08 -37.79 -2.88
CA VAL A 559 30.02 -38.13 -3.85
C VAL A 559 30.62 -38.31 -5.24
N SER A 560 30.13 -39.31 -5.98
CA SER A 560 30.52 -39.56 -7.37
C SER A 560 29.87 -38.56 -8.32
N ILE A 561 30.39 -38.43 -9.55
CA ILE A 561 29.79 -37.56 -10.58
C ILE A 561 28.32 -37.91 -10.84
N ALA A 562 27.98 -39.20 -10.93
CA ALA A 562 26.60 -39.66 -11.07
C ALA A 562 25.71 -39.24 -9.88
N GLY A 563 26.26 -39.21 -8.67
CA GLY A 563 25.54 -38.71 -7.49
C GLY A 563 25.33 -37.19 -7.54
N TYR A 564 26.24 -36.43 -8.12
CA TYR A 564 26.04 -34.99 -8.36
C TYR A 564 24.95 -34.75 -9.42
N GLU A 565 24.90 -35.56 -10.48
CA GLU A 565 23.84 -35.48 -11.51
C GLU A 565 22.45 -35.77 -10.93
N GLU A 566 22.31 -36.79 -10.08
CA GLU A 566 21.03 -37.11 -9.42
C GLU A 566 20.56 -36.00 -8.48
N ARG A 567 21.49 -35.47 -7.67
CA ARG A 567 21.21 -34.32 -6.77
C ARG A 567 20.88 -33.06 -7.55
N LEU A 568 21.57 -32.82 -8.67
CA LEU A 568 21.29 -31.70 -9.56
C LEU A 568 19.89 -31.82 -10.16
N ALA A 569 19.52 -32.99 -10.69
CA ALA A 569 18.18 -33.23 -11.22
C ALA A 569 17.08 -32.93 -10.18
N THR A 570 17.32 -33.32 -8.93
CA THR A 570 16.42 -32.98 -7.80
C THR A 570 16.30 -31.47 -7.62
N LEU A 571 17.41 -30.73 -7.58
CA LEU A 571 17.38 -29.27 -7.43
C LEU A 571 16.76 -28.55 -8.64
N GLU A 572 16.87 -29.10 -9.84
CA GLU A 572 16.21 -28.57 -11.03
C GLU A 572 14.68 -28.73 -10.99
N GLU A 573 14.17 -29.77 -10.33
CA GLU A 573 12.74 -29.88 -10.04
C GLU A 573 12.27 -28.81 -9.04
N TYR A 574 13.09 -28.52 -8.02
CA TYR A 574 12.88 -27.40 -7.11
C TYR A 574 12.92 -26.06 -7.83
N LEU A 575 13.86 -25.87 -8.77
CA LEU A 575 13.94 -24.66 -9.59
C LEU A 575 12.68 -24.46 -10.43
N LYS A 576 12.16 -25.52 -11.05
CA LYS A 576 10.89 -25.48 -11.80
C LYS A 576 9.70 -25.18 -10.88
N ARG A 577 9.68 -25.67 -9.64
CA ARG A 577 8.64 -25.33 -8.65
C ARG A 577 8.75 -23.86 -8.23
N TYR A 578 9.96 -23.37 -8.00
CA TYR A 578 10.23 -21.98 -7.69
C TYR A 578 9.77 -21.05 -8.82
N GLN A 579 10.16 -21.33 -10.07
CA GLN A 579 9.72 -20.59 -11.27
C GLN A 579 8.20 -20.53 -11.39
N ARG A 580 7.49 -21.65 -11.11
CA ARG A 580 6.02 -21.71 -11.16
C ARG A 580 5.32 -20.85 -10.11
N ILE A 581 5.97 -20.58 -8.98
CA ILE A 581 5.42 -19.73 -7.93
C ILE A 581 5.79 -18.26 -8.21
N VAL A 582 7.02 -17.98 -8.61
CA VAL A 582 7.50 -16.61 -8.90
C VAL A 582 6.89 -16.03 -10.18
N ARG A 583 6.81 -16.83 -11.25
CA ARG A 583 6.23 -16.44 -12.55
C ARG A 583 6.77 -15.09 -13.03
N ASP A 584 5.87 -14.21 -13.45
CA ASP A 584 6.06 -12.87 -13.99
C ASP A 584 5.74 -11.77 -12.96
N HIS A 585 5.58 -12.12 -11.67
CA HIS A 585 5.17 -11.15 -10.64
C HIS A 585 6.19 -10.02 -10.39
N PHE A 586 7.43 -10.14 -10.87
CA PHE A 586 8.45 -9.08 -10.85
C PHE A 586 8.38 -8.13 -12.06
N THR A 587 7.53 -8.38 -13.07
CA THR A 587 7.51 -7.59 -14.32
C THR A 587 7.12 -6.13 -14.07
N ASP A 588 6.21 -5.89 -13.13
CA ASP A 588 5.68 -4.56 -12.80
C ASP A 588 6.42 -3.90 -11.62
N VAL A 589 7.50 -4.51 -11.15
CA VAL A 589 8.29 -4.03 -10.00
C VAL A 589 9.77 -4.01 -10.35
N THR A 590 10.35 -2.82 -10.34
CA THR A 590 11.74 -2.59 -10.72
C THR A 590 12.60 -2.29 -9.50
N LEU A 591 13.73 -2.98 -9.38
CA LEU A 591 14.77 -2.62 -8.42
C LEU A 591 15.61 -1.46 -9.00
N VAL A 592 15.78 -0.37 -8.26
CA VAL A 592 16.40 0.86 -8.79
C VAL A 592 17.45 1.44 -7.85
N ILE A 593 18.51 2.02 -8.43
CA ILE A 593 19.45 2.91 -7.73
C ILE A 593 19.33 4.30 -8.36
N PRO A 594 18.90 5.32 -7.59
CA PRO A 594 18.76 6.68 -8.10
C PRO A 594 20.13 7.31 -8.34
N GLY A 595 20.27 8.02 -9.45
CA GLY A 595 21.42 8.87 -9.76
C GLY A 595 21.09 10.34 -9.51
N SER A 596 21.64 11.23 -10.34
CA SER A 596 21.32 12.65 -10.29
C SER A 596 19.82 12.90 -10.48
N GLY A 597 19.25 13.79 -9.68
CA GLY A 597 17.87 14.23 -9.83
C GLY A 597 17.70 15.74 -9.70
N GLU A 598 16.50 16.19 -10.05
CA GLU A 598 16.06 17.58 -9.91
C GLU A 598 14.78 17.61 -9.08
N TYR A 599 14.63 18.65 -8.25
CA TYR A 599 13.42 18.88 -7.47
C TYR A 599 12.69 20.10 -8.00
N ARG A 600 11.40 19.92 -8.32
CA ARG A 600 10.56 21.03 -8.77
C ARG A 600 9.12 20.82 -8.36
N ASP A 601 8.57 21.78 -7.62
CA ASP A 601 7.18 21.82 -7.15
C ASP A 601 6.72 20.50 -6.49
N GLY A 602 7.52 19.99 -5.55
CA GLY A 602 7.18 18.81 -4.76
C GLY A 602 7.49 17.46 -5.41
N ILE A 603 7.99 17.46 -6.64
CA ILE A 603 8.32 16.24 -7.37
C ILE A 603 9.82 16.19 -7.60
N PHE A 604 10.42 15.07 -7.20
CA PHE A 604 11.78 14.73 -7.54
C PHE A 604 11.78 13.92 -8.83
N THR A 605 12.63 14.30 -9.78
CA THR A 605 12.84 13.54 -11.03
C THR A 605 14.27 13.03 -11.05
N TYR A 606 14.45 11.71 -11.14
CA TYR A 606 15.77 11.07 -11.15
C TYR A 606 16.06 10.40 -12.49
N LYS A 607 17.33 10.39 -12.87
CA LYS A 607 17.88 9.35 -13.74
C LYS A 607 18.35 8.21 -12.83
N ALA A 608 17.77 7.03 -12.97
CA ALA A 608 18.06 5.88 -12.11
C ALA A 608 18.46 4.67 -12.94
N ASP A 609 19.30 3.80 -12.38
CA ASP A 609 19.65 2.53 -13.01
C ASP A 609 18.65 1.44 -12.61
N ALA A 610 18.03 0.78 -13.58
CA ALA A 610 17.12 -0.34 -13.39
C ALA A 610 17.91 -1.66 -13.29
N LEU A 611 17.91 -2.25 -12.10
CA LEU A 611 18.66 -3.44 -11.74
C LEU A 611 17.88 -4.73 -12.03
N MET A 612 17.52 -4.93 -13.30
CA MET A 612 16.74 -6.07 -13.77
C MET A 612 17.51 -6.92 -14.79
N GLY A 613 17.23 -8.22 -14.82
CA GLY A 613 17.80 -9.19 -15.75
C GLY A 613 19.23 -9.62 -15.43
N SER A 614 19.80 -10.47 -16.29
CA SER A 614 21.13 -11.07 -16.07
C SER A 614 22.31 -10.13 -16.33
N ARG A 615 22.07 -8.98 -16.98
CA ARG A 615 23.12 -8.10 -17.52
C ARG A 615 23.66 -7.15 -16.46
N SER A 616 24.98 -6.97 -16.46
CA SER A 616 25.71 -6.07 -15.57
C SER A 616 25.77 -4.61 -16.05
N ARG A 617 25.19 -4.31 -17.22
CA ARG A 617 24.98 -2.93 -17.71
C ARG A 617 23.50 -2.60 -17.61
N PHE A 618 23.15 -1.85 -16.58
CA PHE A 618 21.78 -1.50 -16.26
C PHE A 618 21.23 -0.44 -17.21
N ARG A 619 19.94 -0.56 -17.53
CA ARG A 619 19.23 0.45 -18.32
C ARG A 619 18.94 1.64 -17.42
N THR A 620 19.28 2.84 -17.88
CA THR A 620 18.83 4.07 -17.21
C THR A 620 17.35 4.30 -17.51
N ILE A 621 16.58 4.57 -16.46
CA ILE A 621 15.17 4.93 -16.49
C ILE A 621 14.97 6.30 -15.85
N HIS A 622 13.82 6.91 -16.14
CA HIS A 622 13.40 8.16 -15.52
C HIS A 622 12.34 7.86 -14.46
N LEU A 623 12.58 8.32 -13.23
CA LEU A 623 11.68 8.12 -12.10
C LEU A 623 11.17 9.47 -11.61
N GLN A 624 9.89 9.52 -11.26
CA GLN A 624 9.29 10.66 -10.56
C GLN A 624 8.78 10.20 -9.21
N THR A 625 9.20 10.88 -8.15
CA THR A 625 8.82 10.54 -6.78
C THR A 625 8.41 11.77 -5.98
N ARG A 626 7.61 11.54 -4.95
CA ARG A 626 7.17 12.56 -3.98
C ARG A 626 8.08 12.64 -2.76
N ILE A 627 8.86 11.59 -2.51
CA ILE A 627 9.90 11.54 -1.48
C ILE A 627 11.29 11.64 -2.11
N PRO A 628 12.26 12.28 -1.45
CA PRO A 628 13.64 12.25 -1.91
C PRO A 628 14.18 10.82 -1.87
N LEU A 629 15.02 10.47 -2.84
CA LEU A 629 15.71 9.19 -2.88
C LEU A 629 17.21 9.42 -2.70
N ASP A 630 17.84 8.62 -1.85
CA ASP A 630 19.28 8.67 -1.61
C ASP A 630 20.05 7.91 -2.70
N THR A 631 21.01 8.59 -3.34
CA THR A 631 21.84 8.02 -4.41
C THR A 631 22.69 6.82 -4.00
N GLY A 632 22.92 6.63 -2.69
CA GLY A 632 23.63 5.48 -2.14
C GLY A 632 22.73 4.29 -1.80
N LYS A 633 21.41 4.42 -1.94
CA LYS A 633 20.45 3.42 -1.48
C LYS A 633 19.72 2.73 -2.63
N VAL A 634 19.15 1.57 -2.31
CA VAL A 634 18.40 0.75 -3.25
C VAL A 634 16.91 0.87 -2.94
N TYR A 635 16.11 1.04 -3.99
CA TYR A 635 14.67 1.16 -3.87
C TYR A 635 13.96 0.11 -4.71
N LEU A 636 12.82 -0.35 -4.22
CA LEU A 636 11.86 -1.11 -4.99
C LEU A 636 10.78 -0.16 -5.52
N HIS A 637 10.69 -0.03 -6.83
CA HIS A 637 9.75 0.85 -7.50
C HIS A 637 8.68 0.03 -8.23
N ALA A 638 7.44 0.11 -7.75
CA ALA A 638 6.29 -0.40 -8.49
C ALA A 638 5.93 0.55 -9.63
N GLN A 639 5.60 -0.01 -10.80
CA GLN A 639 5.19 0.79 -11.94
C GLN A 639 4.04 1.72 -11.57
N GLY A 640 4.26 3.02 -11.79
CA GLY A 640 3.30 4.07 -11.50
C GLY A 640 3.22 4.56 -10.05
N SER A 641 3.95 3.94 -9.13
CA SER A 641 4.10 4.46 -7.77
C SER A 641 4.97 5.73 -7.75
N SER A 642 4.63 6.65 -6.84
CA SER A 642 5.40 7.88 -6.59
C SER A 642 6.14 7.86 -5.24
N GLU A 643 6.02 6.77 -4.50
CA GLU A 643 6.69 6.54 -3.21
C GLU A 643 7.34 5.16 -3.24
N PRO A 644 8.55 5.03 -3.82
CA PRO A 644 9.28 3.77 -3.85
C PRO A 644 9.61 3.28 -2.44
N LEU A 645 9.66 1.96 -2.26
CA LEU A 645 10.08 1.35 -1.00
C LEU A 645 11.61 1.39 -0.90
N GLU A 646 12.16 2.11 0.07
CA GLU A 646 13.58 2.00 0.43
C GLU A 646 13.87 0.62 1.00
N LEU A 647 14.87 -0.07 0.46
CA LEU A 647 15.32 -1.35 0.99
C LEU A 647 16.35 -1.11 2.09
N LEU A 648 16.20 -1.83 3.21
CA LEU A 648 17.15 -1.78 4.31
C LEU A 648 18.56 -2.19 3.85
N PRO A 649 19.63 -1.68 4.49
CA PRO A 649 21.01 -1.82 4.01
C PRO A 649 21.61 -3.21 4.26
N LEU A 650 20.88 -4.29 4.01
CA LEU A 650 21.35 -5.68 4.19
C LEU A 650 21.79 -6.33 2.88
N PHE A 651 21.59 -5.64 1.75
CA PHE A 651 22.24 -5.95 0.49
C PHE A 651 22.78 -4.68 -0.15
N ARG A 652 23.80 -4.83 -0.99
CA ARG A 652 24.33 -3.69 -1.74
C ARG A 652 24.96 -4.10 -3.06
N LEU A 653 25.02 -3.13 -3.96
CA LEU A 653 25.74 -3.23 -5.20
C LEU A 653 27.11 -2.58 -5.07
N GLU A 654 28.17 -3.37 -5.27
CA GLU A 654 29.54 -2.88 -5.32
C GLU A 654 30.10 -2.95 -6.72
N ARG A 655 31.02 -2.04 -7.06
CA ARG A 655 31.77 -2.13 -8.32
C ARG A 655 33.20 -2.53 -8.02
N HIS A 656 33.63 -3.61 -8.66
CA HIS A 656 34.99 -4.09 -8.44
C HIS A 656 36.02 -3.05 -8.92
N PRO A 657 37.04 -2.69 -8.10
CA PRO A 657 37.95 -1.58 -8.41
C PRO A 657 38.73 -1.71 -9.72
N LYS A 658 39.01 -2.95 -10.19
CA LYS A 658 39.83 -3.18 -11.39
C LYS A 658 39.01 -3.41 -12.66
N THR A 659 37.83 -4.05 -12.55
CA THR A 659 37.02 -4.45 -13.71
C THR A 659 35.83 -3.53 -13.93
N GLY A 660 35.45 -2.72 -12.94
CA GLY A 660 34.24 -1.90 -12.95
C GLY A 660 32.93 -2.72 -12.97
N ALA A 661 33.05 -4.05 -12.92
CA ALA A 661 31.92 -4.96 -12.95
C ALA A 661 31.10 -4.80 -11.65
N PRO A 662 29.79 -4.56 -11.76
CA PRO A 662 28.91 -4.57 -10.60
C PRO A 662 28.75 -6.00 -10.09
N ALA A 663 28.83 -6.15 -8.78
CA ALA A 663 28.60 -7.38 -8.04
C ALA A 663 27.66 -7.08 -6.88
N TRP A 664 26.72 -8.00 -6.67
CA TRP A 664 25.76 -7.90 -5.58
C TRP A 664 26.26 -8.66 -4.36
N TYR A 665 26.12 -8.05 -3.19
CA TYR A 665 26.55 -8.60 -1.92
C TYR A 665 25.40 -8.64 -0.93
N PHE A 666 25.33 -9.75 -0.20
CA PHE A 666 24.36 -10.00 0.84
C PHE A 666 25.02 -10.01 2.21
N TYR A 667 24.29 -9.53 3.22
CA TYR A 667 24.68 -9.65 4.62
C TYR A 667 24.86 -11.12 5.00
N ASN A 668 25.97 -11.46 5.65
CA ASN A 668 26.21 -12.80 6.18
C ASN A 668 26.25 -12.84 7.72
N ARG A 669 27.09 -11.99 8.33
CA ARG A 669 27.28 -11.95 9.79
C ARG A 669 27.79 -10.59 10.24
N ILE A 670 27.64 -10.29 11.53
CA ILE A 670 28.21 -9.11 12.17
C ILE A 670 28.91 -9.48 13.47
N ASP A 671 30.15 -9.00 13.63
CA ASP A 671 30.92 -9.10 14.86
C ASP A 671 31.33 -7.69 15.32
N GLY A 672 30.84 -7.28 16.49
CA GLY A 672 30.83 -5.86 16.89
C GLY A 672 30.10 -5.00 15.84
N ARG A 673 30.85 -4.15 15.13
CA ARG A 673 30.38 -3.34 13.99
C ARG A 673 30.91 -3.82 12.63
N SER A 674 31.75 -4.85 12.61
CA SER A 674 32.32 -5.42 11.38
C SER A 674 31.31 -6.37 10.73
N VAL A 675 30.88 -6.04 9.52
CA VAL A 675 29.92 -6.82 8.74
C VAL A 675 30.67 -7.61 7.68
N ARG A 676 30.38 -8.90 7.58
CA ARG A 676 30.81 -9.74 6.47
C ARG A 676 29.75 -9.78 5.39
N TRP A 677 30.19 -9.53 4.17
CA TRP A 677 29.41 -9.50 2.95
C TRP A 677 29.79 -10.65 2.04
N ILE A 678 28.82 -11.31 1.41
CA ILE A 678 29.05 -12.44 0.50
C ILE A 678 28.36 -12.19 -0.83
N SER A 679 29.04 -12.50 -1.94
CA SER A 679 28.47 -12.56 -3.27
C SER A 679 28.30 -13.99 -3.74
N TYR A 680 27.12 -14.31 -4.26
CA TYR A 680 26.75 -15.64 -4.71
C TYR A 680 27.02 -15.92 -6.20
N HIS A 681 27.45 -14.92 -6.96
CA HIS A 681 27.76 -15.04 -8.39
C HIS A 681 29.14 -14.49 -8.77
N TYR A 682 29.75 -13.65 -7.92
CA TYR A 682 30.98 -12.94 -8.29
C TYR A 682 32.24 -13.59 -7.69
N GLU A 683 32.87 -14.46 -8.47
CA GLU A 683 34.04 -15.25 -8.02
C GLU A 683 35.31 -14.41 -7.74
N ALA A 684 35.47 -13.25 -8.38
CA ALA A 684 36.70 -12.46 -8.27
C ALA A 684 36.84 -11.77 -6.90
N SER A 685 35.73 -11.53 -6.20
CA SER A 685 35.69 -10.99 -4.83
C SER A 685 34.47 -11.57 -4.13
N PRO A 686 34.50 -12.86 -3.73
CA PRO A 686 33.32 -13.57 -3.28
C PRO A 686 32.86 -13.10 -1.90
N GLU A 687 33.73 -12.48 -1.12
CA GLU A 687 33.41 -11.90 0.18
C GLU A 687 34.35 -10.76 0.55
N PHE A 688 33.91 -9.89 1.44
CA PHE A 688 34.75 -8.91 2.13
C PHE A 688 34.15 -8.57 3.50
N GLU A 689 34.93 -7.92 4.34
CA GLU A 689 34.50 -7.44 5.67
C GLU A 689 34.81 -5.94 5.79
N GLU A 690 33.92 -5.19 6.44
CA GLU A 690 34.10 -3.76 6.73
C GLU A 690 33.31 -3.36 7.97
N GLU A 691 33.70 -2.25 8.62
CA GLU A 691 32.85 -1.63 9.64
C GLU A 691 31.65 -0.94 9.00
N ASN A 692 30.44 -1.22 9.51
CA ASN A 692 29.22 -0.65 8.98
C ASN A 692 28.20 -0.37 10.11
N ASP A 693 28.21 0.88 10.59
CA ASP A 693 27.33 1.30 11.70
C ASP A 693 25.84 1.34 11.26
N GLU A 694 25.55 1.64 9.99
CA GLU A 694 24.17 1.68 9.48
C GLU A 694 23.50 0.31 9.59
N VAL A 695 24.21 -0.77 9.22
CA VAL A 695 23.74 -2.15 9.39
C VAL A 695 23.56 -2.48 10.87
N TYR A 696 24.53 -2.14 11.71
CA TYR A 696 24.47 -2.41 13.15
C TYR A 696 23.24 -1.75 13.80
N GLN A 697 23.01 -0.45 13.54
CA GLN A 697 21.85 0.27 14.07
C GLN A 697 20.54 -0.28 13.51
N THR A 698 20.50 -0.63 12.22
CA THR A 698 19.32 -1.23 11.59
C THR A 698 18.94 -2.56 12.25
N MET A 699 19.90 -3.47 12.43
CA MET A 699 19.67 -4.76 13.07
C MET A 699 19.20 -4.61 14.52
N LYS A 700 19.76 -3.65 15.27
CA LYS A 700 19.31 -3.34 16.65
C LYS A 700 17.91 -2.76 16.69
N ARG A 701 17.60 -1.81 15.82
CA ARG A 701 16.27 -1.17 15.74
C ARG A 701 15.18 -2.21 15.47
N LEU A 702 15.48 -3.18 14.61
CA LEU A 702 14.57 -4.29 14.30
C LEU A 702 14.60 -5.43 15.34
N LEU A 703 15.36 -5.27 16.42
CA LEU A 703 15.56 -6.27 17.48
C LEU A 703 16.11 -7.61 16.96
N LEU A 704 16.79 -7.61 15.81
CA LEU A 704 17.40 -8.80 15.22
C LEU A 704 18.70 -9.22 15.92
N ILE A 705 19.36 -8.26 16.57
CA ILE A 705 20.52 -8.46 17.45
C ILE A 705 20.33 -7.66 18.75
N SER A 706 20.88 -8.16 19.85
CA SER A 706 21.09 -7.37 21.06
C SER A 706 22.21 -6.35 20.85
N GLY A 707 22.15 -5.23 21.57
CA GLY A 707 23.27 -4.27 21.62
C GLY A 707 24.55 -4.89 22.20
N GLU A 708 25.65 -4.13 22.18
CA GLU A 708 26.83 -4.48 22.99
C GLU A 708 26.47 -4.69 24.46
#